data_AF-A0A543PLB4-F1
#
_entry.id   AF-A0A543PLB4-F1
#
_cell.length_a   1.000
_cell.length_b   1.000
_cell.length_c   1.000
_cell.angle_alpha   90.00
_cell.angle_beta   90.00
_cell.angle_gamma   90.00
#
_symmetry.space_group_name_H-M   'P 1'
#
loop_
_entity.id
_entity.type
_entity.pdbx_description
1 polymer ?
#
loop_
_entity_poly.entity_id
_entity_poly.type
_entity_poly.pdbx_seq_one_letter_code
_entity_poly.pdbx_strand_id
1 'polypeptide(L)'
;MPTPQEEQVNANLDLLLSQFEKELASDPVAQTELRTKIEKVRTDYQTAAADAKSSKYSKDAGEAIAKALPTIVKGAMAASDAFRKGDYISGSAALMDICAGIIPVLASLASASGPAGALVGALFSVVGQILSYFAPKQPSVTDKIKEMLDHVQSENEIERITAFGSSVAVYTDGLNRKAGGEHRMSDPAAVAGTVALTSGSTSVTGTGTAFTSGVQAGQWLTFDADATGTTYKILSVQGDTGLTLSTPYAGATLSSSTAKVRSRTVLHRGIPEILAMPLTTEAEADDFIVAMYALGWGLETNQAKLVVPVFEHKKVAAYLTRVENQRKDGWPEVLGIWCRTYADLLTANTMLGCLADPVTLDRLLAETRDGNTASSLPKEPRRKCHEALIQLKALMEGLRESWGPDNAQVLSMVRALRPVAKERGTYARLDTWTGRLVLYVARGDGTNGSLSWDYKKNTAWLRALSVHVPRSQRDSFAPRYELLALAEGGDSIQRHVLDATTGNISDGTTVIIVRDGRGETFTDLSAMAFNEGTIGMEVGVSPQTLVSLSVEESGPAQYLNYYTVDKDGKGVRVDTEPRLAGATTVRSLYLPAAPLPGDPDAQALTDAAADPPGPALTAQNTPIAYGGVRDRNVLHVVAWNSWAEVDGPQNWRTYTGVALDPYYVWVFGKGGIACATHASMIRCRQQRSRTPAWIYHDFPAPFKTPEVESLSVSADGTLAVSLQGEVHTADYTIDRGKNRVLTTEWTARGGGARQVVKLPVPCWPVLESLRTNLEATP
;
A
#
# COMPACT_ATOMS: atom_id res chain seq x y z
N MET A 1 -30.50 21.67 -39.44
CA MET A 1 -31.60 22.18 -38.60
C MET A 1 -31.41 21.58 -37.22
N PRO A 2 -31.51 22.37 -36.13
CA PRO A 2 -31.38 21.86 -34.78
C PRO A 2 -32.46 20.81 -34.48
N THR A 3 -32.13 19.83 -33.66
CA THR A 3 -33.11 18.83 -33.19
C THR A 3 -34.08 19.45 -32.18
N PRO A 4 -35.29 18.89 -31.98
CA PRO A 4 -36.22 19.38 -30.96
C PRO A 4 -35.61 19.43 -29.55
N GLN A 5 -34.66 18.54 -29.27
CA GLN A 5 -33.91 18.50 -28.01
C GLN A 5 -32.88 19.63 -27.91
N GLU A 6 -32.16 19.94 -28.99
CA GLU A 6 -31.26 21.09 -29.06
C GLU A 6 -32.02 22.42 -28.94
N GLU A 7 -33.20 22.53 -29.56
CA GLU A 7 -34.07 23.71 -29.43
C GLU A 7 -34.54 23.89 -27.97
N GLN A 8 -34.93 22.80 -27.30
CA GLN A 8 -35.32 22.83 -25.90
C GLN A 8 -34.16 23.23 -24.98
N VAL A 9 -32.96 22.70 -25.20
CA VAL A 9 -31.77 23.04 -24.40
C VAL A 9 -31.41 24.52 -24.56
N ASN A 10 -31.35 24.99 -25.81
CA ASN A 10 -31.07 26.40 -26.10
C ASN A 10 -32.13 27.32 -25.48
N ALA A 11 -33.41 26.99 -25.59
CA ALA A 11 -34.49 27.79 -25.01
C ALA A 11 -34.39 27.89 -23.48
N ASN A 12 -34.00 26.82 -22.79
CA ASN A 12 -33.81 26.84 -21.33
C ASN A 12 -32.58 27.65 -20.92
N LEU A 13 -31.48 27.55 -21.66
CA LEU A 13 -30.28 28.36 -21.43
C LEU A 13 -30.54 29.84 -21.67
N ASP A 14 -31.29 30.19 -22.71
CA ASP A 14 -31.68 31.57 -23.02
C ASP A 14 -32.66 32.13 -21.96
N LEU A 15 -33.58 31.31 -21.45
CA LEU A 15 -34.45 31.68 -20.35
C LEU A 15 -33.65 31.98 -19.07
N LEU A 16 -32.68 31.13 -18.75
CA LEU A 16 -31.79 31.31 -17.61
C LEU A 16 -30.91 32.56 -17.75
N LEU A 17 -30.31 32.77 -18.92
CA LEU A 17 -29.51 33.96 -19.21
C LEU A 17 -30.35 35.24 -19.11
N SER A 18 -31.52 35.29 -19.76
CA SER A 18 -32.38 36.48 -19.78
C SER A 18 -32.96 36.86 -18.42
N GLN A 19 -33.19 35.88 -17.54
CA GLN A 19 -33.63 36.12 -16.17
C GLN A 19 -32.50 36.73 -15.33
N PHE A 20 -31.32 36.12 -15.32
CA PHE A 20 -30.22 36.55 -14.46
C PHE A 20 -29.45 37.76 -15.02
N GLU A 21 -29.48 38.04 -16.32
CA GLU A 21 -28.93 39.28 -16.88
C GLU A 21 -29.64 40.54 -16.37
N LYS A 22 -30.96 40.45 -16.14
CA LYS A 22 -31.73 41.55 -15.52
C LYS A 22 -31.36 41.74 -14.05
N GLU A 23 -31.02 40.66 -13.36
CA GLU A 23 -30.67 40.67 -11.93
C GLU A 23 -29.24 41.15 -11.70
N LEU A 24 -28.31 40.80 -12.60
CA LEU A 24 -26.91 41.20 -12.57
C LEU A 24 -26.63 42.53 -13.28
N ALA A 25 -27.66 43.30 -13.64
CA ALA A 25 -27.51 44.59 -14.32
C ALA A 25 -26.66 45.62 -13.53
N SER A 26 -26.50 45.40 -12.22
CA SER A 26 -25.65 46.22 -11.34
C SER A 26 -24.20 45.72 -11.21
N ASP A 27 -23.88 44.53 -11.74
CA ASP A 27 -22.54 43.93 -11.75
C ASP A 27 -22.18 43.41 -13.17
N PRO A 28 -21.58 44.28 -14.01
CA PRO A 28 -21.22 43.94 -15.39
C PRO A 28 -20.21 42.80 -15.52
N VAL A 29 -19.37 42.59 -14.49
CA VAL A 29 -18.34 41.54 -14.48
C VAL A 29 -18.99 40.18 -14.26
N ALA A 30 -19.86 40.08 -13.25
CA ALA A 30 -20.65 38.89 -12.98
C ALA A 30 -21.54 38.52 -14.18
N GLN A 31 -22.15 39.51 -14.83
CA GLN A 31 -22.96 39.32 -16.03
C GLN A 31 -22.16 38.73 -17.20
N THR A 32 -20.94 39.24 -17.43
CA THR A 32 -20.04 38.75 -18.50
C THR A 32 -19.56 37.32 -18.21
N GLU A 33 -19.25 37.01 -16.95
CA GLU A 33 -18.81 35.68 -16.54
C GLU A 33 -19.94 34.65 -16.71
N LEU A 34 -21.17 34.97 -16.27
CA LEU A 34 -22.32 34.09 -16.43
C LEU A 34 -22.62 33.79 -17.91
N ARG A 35 -22.60 34.83 -18.75
CA ARG A 35 -22.78 34.69 -20.21
C ARG A 35 -21.72 33.77 -20.82
N THR A 36 -20.46 33.93 -20.41
CA THR A 36 -19.36 33.08 -20.89
C THR A 36 -19.57 31.61 -20.51
N LYS A 37 -20.01 31.33 -19.28
CA LYS A 37 -20.25 29.95 -18.84
C LYS A 37 -21.47 29.32 -19.50
N ILE A 38 -22.54 30.08 -19.75
CA ILE A 38 -23.71 29.59 -20.47
C ILE A 38 -23.36 29.26 -21.93
N GLU A 39 -22.58 30.10 -22.61
CA GLU A 39 -22.10 29.79 -23.96
C GLU A 39 -21.12 28.61 -24.00
N LYS A 40 -20.34 28.41 -22.94
CA LYS A 40 -19.54 27.18 -22.77
C LYS A 40 -20.44 25.93 -22.66
N VAL A 41 -21.51 25.97 -21.86
CA VAL A 41 -22.49 24.86 -21.78
C VAL A 41 -23.11 24.59 -23.15
N ARG A 42 -23.45 25.64 -23.90
CA ARG A 42 -23.99 25.51 -25.27
C ARG A 42 -23.01 24.82 -26.20
N THR A 43 -21.75 25.23 -26.18
CA THR A 43 -20.67 24.68 -27.02
C THR A 43 -20.37 23.22 -26.66
N ASP A 44 -20.28 22.93 -25.36
CA ASP A 44 -20.03 21.57 -24.87
C ASP A 44 -21.21 20.64 -25.18
N TYR A 45 -22.45 21.14 -25.18
CA TYR A 45 -23.65 20.37 -25.55
C TYR A 45 -23.67 20.03 -27.03
N GLN A 46 -23.36 21.00 -27.90
CA GLN A 46 -23.26 20.78 -29.34
C GLN A 46 -22.16 19.78 -29.69
N THR A 47 -21.03 19.84 -28.98
CA THR A 47 -19.93 18.87 -29.14
C THR A 47 -20.37 17.47 -28.73
N ALA A 48 -21.02 17.33 -27.56
CA ALA A 48 -21.55 16.04 -27.09
C ALA A 48 -22.65 15.48 -28.02
N ALA A 49 -23.51 16.34 -28.58
CA ALA A 49 -24.56 15.96 -29.53
C ALA A 49 -23.99 15.51 -30.89
N ALA A 50 -22.87 16.07 -31.33
CA ALA A 50 -22.16 15.59 -32.52
C ALA A 50 -21.59 14.18 -32.29
N ASP A 51 -21.02 13.93 -31.11
CA ASP A 51 -20.44 12.64 -30.72
C ASP A 51 -21.49 11.55 -30.45
N ALA A 52 -22.73 11.95 -30.11
CA ALA A 52 -23.86 11.05 -29.89
C ALA A 52 -24.24 10.21 -31.13
N LYS A 53 -23.77 10.59 -32.33
CA LYS A 53 -23.95 9.79 -33.56
C LYS A 53 -23.08 8.53 -33.58
N SER A 54 -21.97 8.52 -32.86
CA SER A 54 -21.01 7.41 -32.81
C SER A 54 -20.93 6.74 -31.43
N SER A 55 -21.54 7.32 -30.40
CA SER A 55 -21.50 6.84 -29.02
C SER A 55 -22.91 6.80 -28.42
N LYS A 56 -23.40 5.59 -28.13
CA LYS A 56 -24.65 5.38 -27.37
C LYS A 56 -24.61 6.12 -26.03
N TYR A 57 -23.43 6.15 -25.42
CA TYR A 57 -23.20 6.81 -24.15
C TYR A 57 -23.37 8.34 -24.25
N SER A 58 -22.76 9.00 -25.25
CA SER A 58 -22.90 10.45 -25.43
C SER A 58 -24.35 10.84 -25.76
N LYS A 59 -25.09 9.94 -26.40
CA LYS A 59 -26.54 10.08 -26.61
C LYS A 59 -27.32 10.01 -25.30
N ASP A 60 -27.10 8.99 -24.49
CA ASP A 60 -27.79 8.81 -23.20
C ASP A 60 -27.49 9.97 -22.23
N ALA A 61 -26.24 10.46 -22.21
CA ALA A 61 -25.81 11.64 -21.46
C ALA A 61 -26.50 12.93 -21.93
N GLY A 62 -26.50 13.17 -23.26
CA GLY A 62 -27.16 14.34 -23.86
C GLY A 62 -28.68 14.35 -23.62
N GLU A 63 -29.33 13.18 -23.65
CA GLU A 63 -30.75 13.02 -23.34
C GLU A 63 -31.04 13.24 -21.85
N ALA A 64 -30.22 12.71 -20.95
CA ALA A 64 -30.36 12.93 -19.50
C ALA A 64 -30.23 14.41 -19.14
N ILE A 65 -29.25 15.12 -19.74
CA ILE A 65 -29.04 16.56 -19.54
C ILE A 65 -30.20 17.36 -20.12
N ALA A 66 -30.64 17.07 -21.34
CA ALA A 66 -31.78 17.75 -21.96
C ALA A 66 -33.07 17.58 -21.14
N LYS A 67 -33.26 16.41 -20.51
CA LYS A 67 -34.42 16.11 -19.65
C LYS A 67 -34.32 16.78 -18.27
N ALA A 68 -33.12 16.91 -17.72
CA ALA A 68 -32.89 17.50 -16.40
C ALA A 68 -32.85 19.04 -16.41
N LEU A 69 -32.37 19.64 -17.50
CA LEU A 69 -32.14 21.07 -17.61
C LEU A 69 -33.38 21.93 -17.29
N PRO A 70 -34.61 21.61 -17.75
CA PRO A 70 -35.80 22.37 -17.39
C PRO A 70 -36.06 22.43 -15.88
N THR A 71 -35.83 21.32 -15.17
CA THR A 71 -35.98 21.25 -13.70
C THR A 71 -34.93 22.09 -13.01
N ILE A 72 -33.68 22.05 -13.50
CA ILE A 72 -32.56 22.86 -12.98
C ILE A 72 -32.84 24.36 -13.18
N VAL A 73 -33.28 24.76 -14.38
CA VAL A 73 -33.60 26.16 -14.69
C VAL A 73 -34.76 26.65 -13.84
N LYS A 74 -35.84 25.87 -13.75
CA LYS A 74 -37.01 26.21 -12.93
C LYS A 74 -36.64 26.31 -11.44
N GLY A 75 -35.84 25.38 -10.93
CA GLY A 75 -35.36 25.39 -9.55
C GLY A 75 -34.45 26.58 -9.27
N ALA A 76 -33.56 26.95 -10.19
CA ALA A 76 -32.70 28.13 -10.06
C ALA A 76 -33.51 29.44 -10.02
N MET A 77 -34.54 29.56 -10.87
CA MET A 77 -35.44 30.72 -10.87
C MET A 77 -36.27 30.78 -9.58
N ALA A 78 -36.84 29.65 -9.14
CA ALA A 78 -37.62 29.57 -7.91
C ALA A 78 -36.76 29.87 -6.67
N ALA A 79 -35.52 29.39 -6.64
CA ALA A 79 -34.56 29.70 -5.59
C ALA A 79 -34.23 31.21 -5.55
N SER A 80 -33.94 31.83 -6.71
CA SER A 80 -33.70 33.28 -6.79
C SER A 80 -34.90 34.08 -6.25
N ASP A 81 -36.11 33.78 -6.74
CA ASP A 81 -37.33 34.48 -6.30
C ASP A 81 -37.62 34.30 -4.81
N ALA A 82 -37.37 33.12 -4.24
CA ALA A 82 -37.60 32.84 -2.83
C ALA A 82 -36.57 33.55 -1.93
N PHE A 83 -35.27 33.48 -2.27
CA PHE A 83 -34.23 34.15 -1.51
C PHE A 83 -34.36 35.68 -1.57
N ARG A 84 -34.79 36.25 -2.69
CA ARG A 84 -35.10 37.69 -2.82
C ARG A 84 -36.22 38.14 -1.89
N LYS A 85 -37.18 37.27 -1.60
CA LYS A 85 -38.30 37.53 -0.67
C LYS A 85 -37.93 37.26 0.79
N GLY A 86 -36.69 36.84 1.07
CA GLY A 86 -36.25 36.41 2.40
C GLY A 86 -36.84 35.06 2.84
N ASP A 87 -37.42 34.28 1.92
CA ASP A 87 -37.99 32.97 2.19
C ASP A 87 -36.92 31.89 1.98
N TYR A 88 -36.09 31.72 3.01
CA TYR A 88 -34.98 30.76 3.00
C TYR A 88 -35.44 29.29 2.97
N ILE A 89 -36.66 29.00 3.43
CA ILE A 89 -37.21 27.64 3.45
C ILE A 89 -37.61 27.23 2.03
N SER A 90 -38.38 28.07 1.34
CA SER A 90 -38.74 27.82 -0.06
C SER A 90 -37.52 27.88 -0.97
N GLY A 91 -36.55 28.76 -0.68
CA GLY A 91 -35.26 28.79 -1.37
C GLY A 91 -34.51 27.47 -1.23
N SER A 92 -34.43 26.92 -0.02
CA SER A 92 -33.79 25.62 0.24
C SER A 92 -34.55 24.44 -0.40
N ALA A 93 -35.88 24.50 -0.46
CA ALA A 93 -36.68 23.50 -1.16
C ALA A 93 -36.43 23.52 -2.68
N ALA A 94 -36.37 24.71 -3.29
CA ALA A 94 -36.02 24.87 -4.70
C ALA A 94 -34.59 24.40 -5.02
N LEU A 95 -33.65 24.54 -4.07
CA LEU A 95 -32.31 23.95 -4.18
C LEU A 95 -32.35 22.41 -4.19
N MET A 96 -33.22 21.80 -3.38
CA MET A 96 -33.40 20.34 -3.38
C MET A 96 -34.01 19.85 -4.69
N ASP A 97 -34.88 20.63 -5.34
CA ASP A 97 -35.40 20.32 -6.67
C ASP A 97 -34.31 20.38 -7.75
N ILE A 98 -33.36 21.32 -7.64
CA ILE A 98 -32.16 21.35 -8.50
C ILE A 98 -31.34 20.07 -8.30
N CYS A 99 -31.05 19.70 -7.05
CA CYS A 99 -30.33 18.47 -6.73
C CYS A 99 -31.07 17.22 -7.24
N ALA A 100 -32.39 17.15 -7.10
CA ALA A 100 -33.21 16.05 -7.61
C ALA A 100 -33.19 15.98 -9.14
N GLY A 101 -33.15 17.12 -9.83
CA GLY A 101 -32.97 17.16 -11.29
C GLY A 101 -31.59 16.67 -11.74
N ILE A 102 -30.57 16.83 -10.90
CA ILE A 102 -29.18 16.46 -11.16
C ILE A 102 -28.92 14.95 -10.95
N ILE A 103 -29.59 14.31 -9.99
CA ILE A 103 -29.36 12.89 -9.64
C ILE A 103 -29.47 11.94 -10.86
N PRO A 104 -30.49 12.05 -11.75
CA PRO A 104 -30.57 11.22 -12.95
C PRO A 104 -29.42 11.45 -13.94
N VAL A 105 -28.89 12.68 -14.00
CA VAL A 105 -27.73 13.02 -14.84
C VAL A 105 -26.49 12.30 -14.31
N LEU A 106 -26.24 12.36 -12.99
CA LEU A 106 -25.12 11.65 -12.35
C LEU A 106 -25.23 10.12 -12.51
N ALA A 107 -26.42 9.55 -12.35
CA ALA A 107 -26.65 8.11 -12.52
C ALA A 107 -26.40 7.61 -13.95
N SER A 108 -26.68 8.45 -14.96
CA SER A 108 -26.37 8.13 -16.36
C SER A 108 -24.88 8.24 -16.72
N LEU A 109 -24.05 8.78 -15.81
CA LEU A 109 -22.70 9.26 -16.12
C LEU A 109 -21.56 8.64 -15.31
N ALA A 110 -21.81 7.61 -14.49
CA ALA A 110 -20.84 6.97 -13.60
C ALA A 110 -19.63 6.28 -14.31
N SER A 111 -19.35 6.59 -15.58
CA SER A 111 -18.24 6.04 -16.37
C SER A 111 -17.80 6.93 -17.56
N ALA A 112 -17.94 8.27 -17.52
CA ALA A 112 -17.46 9.13 -18.62
C ALA A 112 -16.13 9.80 -18.35
N SER A 113 -15.21 9.59 -19.29
CA SER A 113 -14.29 10.63 -19.75
C SER A 113 -14.73 11.16 -21.13
N GLY A 114 -14.55 12.48 -21.38
CA GLY A 114 -14.82 13.11 -22.70
C GLY A 114 -15.77 14.32 -22.67
N PRO A 115 -16.28 14.76 -23.85
CA PRO A 115 -17.10 15.98 -24.00
C PRO A 115 -18.38 16.01 -23.14
N ALA A 116 -18.97 14.84 -22.86
CA ALA A 116 -20.12 14.72 -21.95
C ALA A 116 -19.78 15.10 -20.50
N GLY A 117 -18.60 14.71 -20.00
CA GLY A 117 -18.14 15.09 -18.66
C GLY A 117 -17.78 16.58 -18.58
N ALA A 118 -17.20 17.15 -19.64
CA ALA A 118 -16.90 18.57 -19.75
C ALA A 118 -18.17 19.45 -19.71
N LEU A 119 -19.21 19.03 -20.43
CA LEU A 119 -20.54 19.65 -20.43
C LEU A 119 -21.17 19.68 -19.04
N VAL A 120 -21.10 18.57 -18.32
CA VAL A 120 -21.64 18.45 -16.97
C VAL A 120 -20.90 19.40 -16.03
N GLY A 121 -19.58 19.39 -16.05
CA GLY A 121 -18.76 20.35 -15.30
C GLY A 121 -19.10 21.82 -15.61
N ALA A 122 -19.36 22.15 -16.89
CA ALA A 122 -19.80 23.48 -17.29
C ALA A 122 -21.18 23.84 -16.73
N LEU A 123 -22.15 22.91 -16.79
CA LEU A 123 -23.51 23.10 -16.27
C LEU A 123 -23.50 23.33 -14.75
N PHE A 124 -22.73 22.53 -14.01
CA PHE A 124 -22.55 22.70 -12.57
C PHE A 124 -21.84 24.00 -12.22
N SER A 125 -20.91 24.47 -13.06
CA SER A 125 -20.24 25.76 -12.86
C SER A 125 -21.24 26.92 -12.97
N VAL A 126 -22.18 26.87 -13.93
CA VAL A 126 -23.27 27.86 -14.06
C VAL A 126 -24.19 27.83 -12.84
N VAL A 127 -24.62 26.64 -12.40
CA VAL A 127 -25.48 26.48 -11.22
C VAL A 127 -24.76 27.01 -9.97
N GLY A 128 -23.52 26.59 -9.72
CA GLY A 128 -22.73 27.03 -8.58
C GLY A 128 -22.53 28.54 -8.52
N GLN A 129 -22.31 29.19 -9.67
CA GLN A 129 -22.21 30.64 -9.76
C GLN A 129 -23.55 31.33 -9.43
N ILE A 130 -24.66 30.86 -9.99
CA ILE A 130 -25.99 31.40 -9.69
C ILE A 130 -26.28 31.29 -8.19
N LEU A 131 -26.00 30.13 -7.58
CA LEU A 131 -26.23 29.92 -6.15
C LEU A 131 -25.35 30.81 -5.26
N SER A 132 -24.11 31.09 -5.70
CA SER A 132 -23.20 31.97 -4.97
C SER A 132 -23.69 33.41 -4.83
N TYR A 133 -24.59 33.86 -5.71
CA TYR A 133 -25.17 35.20 -5.66
C TYR A 133 -26.32 35.34 -4.66
N PHE A 134 -26.91 34.24 -4.18
CA PHE A 134 -28.16 34.28 -3.39
C PHE A 134 -28.14 33.49 -2.07
N ALA A 135 -27.11 32.67 -1.80
CA ALA A 135 -27.07 31.85 -0.58
C ALA A 135 -26.55 32.62 0.67
N PRO A 136 -27.18 32.50 1.86
CA PRO A 136 -26.62 33.01 3.11
C PRO A 136 -25.43 32.16 3.61
N LYS A 137 -24.51 32.80 4.35
CA LYS A 137 -23.20 32.27 4.83
C LYS A 137 -23.26 31.17 5.93
N GLN A 138 -24.07 30.12 5.77
CA GLN A 138 -23.86 28.85 6.49
C GLN A 138 -23.19 27.83 5.55
N PRO A 139 -22.42 26.83 6.05
CA PRO A 139 -21.60 25.96 5.21
C PRO A 139 -22.47 25.38 4.09
N SER A 140 -22.15 25.82 2.89
CA SER A 140 -23.18 26.06 1.88
C SER A 140 -23.33 24.81 1.02
N VAL A 141 -24.49 24.67 0.39
CA VAL A 141 -24.68 23.68 -0.69
C VAL A 141 -23.55 23.78 -1.73
N THR A 142 -22.93 24.95 -1.90
CA THR A 142 -21.73 25.16 -2.71
C THR A 142 -20.52 24.34 -2.22
N ASP A 143 -20.32 24.17 -0.91
CA ASP A 143 -19.21 23.38 -0.37
C ASP A 143 -19.44 21.87 -0.64
N LYS A 144 -20.69 21.40 -0.53
CA LYS A 144 -21.05 20.03 -0.95
C LYS A 144 -20.90 19.81 -2.46
N ILE A 145 -21.29 20.79 -3.28
CA ILE A 145 -21.10 20.73 -4.75
C ILE A 145 -19.60 20.74 -5.10
N LYS A 146 -18.79 21.53 -4.40
CA LYS A 146 -17.32 21.52 -4.56
C LYS A 146 -16.73 20.17 -4.18
N GLU A 147 -17.12 19.60 -3.03
CA GLU A 147 -16.69 18.25 -2.62
C GLU A 147 -17.06 17.19 -3.66
N MET A 148 -18.29 17.22 -4.19
CA MET A 148 -18.71 16.33 -5.27
C MET A 148 -17.91 16.54 -6.56
N LEU A 149 -17.62 17.79 -6.93
CA LEU A 149 -16.82 18.10 -8.13
C LEU A 149 -15.36 17.64 -7.98
N ASP A 150 -14.77 17.86 -6.80
CA ASP A 150 -13.41 17.42 -6.48
C ASP A 150 -13.31 15.90 -6.45
N HIS A 151 -14.36 15.22 -5.97
CA HIS A 151 -14.49 13.77 -6.03
C HIS A 151 -14.54 13.28 -7.49
N VAL A 152 -15.42 13.83 -8.33
CA VAL A 152 -15.52 13.47 -9.76
C VAL A 152 -14.21 13.74 -10.51
N GLN A 153 -13.51 14.84 -10.20
CA GLN A 153 -12.20 15.09 -10.80
C GLN A 153 -11.17 14.04 -10.38
N SER A 154 -11.16 13.64 -9.11
CA SER A 154 -10.27 12.59 -8.62
C SER A 154 -10.60 11.23 -9.26
N GLU A 155 -11.88 10.86 -9.36
CA GLU A 155 -12.33 9.63 -10.03
C GLU A 155 -11.94 9.60 -11.52
N ASN A 156 -12.06 10.73 -12.22
CA ASN A 156 -11.59 10.84 -13.61
C ASN A 156 -10.09 10.54 -13.75
N GLU A 157 -9.26 11.05 -12.84
CA GLU A 157 -7.82 10.76 -12.86
C GLU A 157 -7.53 9.31 -12.47
N ILE A 158 -8.28 8.74 -11.52
CA ILE A 158 -8.22 7.30 -11.15
C ILE A 158 -8.54 6.42 -12.36
N GLU A 159 -9.59 6.73 -13.12
CA GLU A 159 -9.99 5.96 -14.30
C GLU A 159 -8.90 6.02 -15.38
N ARG A 160 -8.40 7.22 -15.69
CA ARG A 160 -7.32 7.43 -16.68
C ARG A 160 -6.07 6.64 -16.33
N ILE A 161 -5.64 6.75 -15.08
CA ILE A 161 -4.41 6.07 -14.65
C ILE A 161 -4.60 4.56 -14.56
N THR A 162 -5.80 4.08 -14.25
CA THR A 162 -6.12 2.64 -14.27
C THR A 162 -6.10 2.08 -15.69
N ALA A 163 -6.57 2.83 -16.68
CA ALA A 163 -6.47 2.47 -18.09
C ALA A 163 -5.00 2.40 -18.55
N PHE A 164 -4.18 3.37 -18.11
CA PHE A 164 -2.73 3.33 -18.35
C PHE A 164 -2.07 2.13 -17.65
N GLY A 165 -2.39 1.88 -16.38
CA GLY A 165 -1.90 0.72 -15.62
C GLY A 165 -2.27 -0.61 -16.26
N SER A 166 -3.45 -0.72 -16.85
CA SER A 166 -3.87 -1.91 -17.62
C SER A 166 -3.00 -2.10 -18.87
N SER A 167 -2.64 -1.01 -19.54
CA SER A 167 -1.73 -1.05 -20.70
C SER A 167 -0.31 -1.47 -20.29
N VAL A 168 0.18 -0.95 -19.15
CA VAL A 168 1.46 -1.38 -18.55
C VAL A 168 1.42 -2.86 -18.18
N ALA A 169 0.36 -3.35 -17.55
CA ALA A 169 0.22 -4.75 -17.19
C ALA A 169 0.26 -5.68 -18.43
N VAL A 170 -0.45 -5.32 -19.50
CA VAL A 170 -0.41 -6.06 -20.78
C VAL A 170 1.00 -6.06 -21.39
N TYR A 171 1.69 -4.92 -21.33
CA TYR A 171 3.08 -4.81 -21.77
C TYR A 171 4.01 -5.69 -20.95
N THR A 172 3.95 -5.60 -19.62
CA THR A 172 4.75 -6.37 -18.67
C THR A 172 4.52 -7.86 -18.84
N ASP A 173 3.28 -8.32 -18.95
CA ASP A 173 2.95 -9.73 -19.21
C ASP A 173 3.48 -10.20 -20.58
N GLY A 174 3.38 -9.34 -21.59
CA GLY A 174 3.94 -9.58 -22.92
C GLY A 174 5.45 -9.76 -22.88
N LEU A 175 6.16 -8.87 -22.19
CA LEU A 175 7.60 -8.97 -21.95
C LEU A 175 7.95 -10.22 -21.17
N ASN A 176 7.27 -10.46 -20.05
CA ASN A 176 7.50 -11.62 -19.19
C ASN A 176 7.41 -12.93 -19.97
N ARG A 177 6.35 -13.08 -20.78
CA ARG A 177 6.14 -14.28 -21.61
C ARG A 177 7.19 -14.43 -22.71
N LYS A 178 7.58 -13.33 -23.37
CA LYS A 178 8.55 -13.41 -24.48
C LYS A 178 9.98 -13.59 -23.99
N ALA A 179 10.38 -12.85 -22.96
CA ALA A 179 11.71 -12.93 -22.38
C ALA A 179 11.89 -14.20 -21.53
N GLY A 180 10.86 -14.64 -20.80
CA GLY A 180 10.87 -15.89 -20.03
C GLY A 180 10.61 -17.17 -20.83
N GLY A 181 10.09 -17.03 -22.06
CA GLY A 181 9.68 -18.13 -22.93
C GLY A 181 8.26 -18.61 -22.65
N GLU A 182 7.71 -19.34 -23.61
CA GLU A 182 6.37 -19.93 -23.53
C GLU A 182 6.45 -21.45 -23.63
N HIS A 183 5.80 -22.12 -22.69
CA HIS A 183 5.95 -23.56 -22.51
C HIS A 183 4.61 -24.22 -22.24
N ARG A 184 4.45 -25.41 -22.80
CA ARG A 184 3.29 -26.26 -22.58
C ARG A 184 3.71 -27.51 -21.84
N MET A 185 3.06 -27.78 -20.71
CA MET A 185 3.22 -29.06 -20.02
C MET A 185 2.39 -30.13 -20.74
N SER A 186 2.98 -31.31 -20.92
CA SER A 186 2.25 -32.49 -21.38
C SER A 186 1.23 -32.93 -20.32
N ASP A 187 0.28 -33.75 -20.76
CA ASP A 187 -0.56 -34.49 -19.83
C ASP A 187 0.30 -35.36 -18.90
N PRO A 188 -0.10 -35.50 -17.63
CA PRO A 188 0.64 -36.31 -16.67
C PRO A 188 0.59 -37.79 -17.02
N ALA A 189 1.76 -38.40 -17.19
CA ALA A 189 1.92 -39.84 -17.38
C ALA A 189 2.34 -40.49 -16.06
N ALA A 190 1.72 -41.61 -15.68
CA ALA A 190 2.08 -42.31 -14.45
C ALA A 190 3.51 -42.89 -14.55
N VAL A 191 4.30 -42.69 -13.51
CA VAL A 191 5.58 -43.38 -13.32
C VAL A 191 5.29 -44.69 -12.60
N ALA A 192 5.79 -45.81 -13.13
CA ALA A 192 5.62 -47.11 -12.50
C ALA A 192 6.27 -47.15 -11.10
N GLY A 193 5.65 -47.88 -10.16
CA GLY A 193 6.12 -47.99 -8.77
C GLY A 193 5.57 -46.92 -7.84
N THR A 194 6.15 -46.81 -6.65
CA THR A 194 5.81 -45.77 -5.66
C THR A 194 7.08 -45.08 -5.18
N VAL A 195 6.94 -43.90 -4.59
CA VAL A 195 8.04 -43.08 -4.09
C VAL A 195 7.85 -42.72 -2.62
N ALA A 196 8.95 -42.70 -1.87
CA ALA A 196 9.03 -42.13 -0.54
C ALA A 196 9.50 -40.67 -0.65
N LEU A 197 8.80 -39.79 0.07
CA LEU A 197 8.98 -38.34 0.04
C LEU A 197 9.23 -37.84 1.46
N THR A 198 10.18 -36.93 1.63
CA THR A 198 10.49 -36.31 2.92
C THR A 198 10.32 -34.80 2.81
N SER A 199 9.54 -34.21 3.71
CA SER A 199 9.33 -32.77 3.74
C SER A 199 10.65 -32.02 3.89
N GLY A 200 10.89 -31.02 3.04
CA GLY A 200 12.13 -30.24 3.01
C GLY A 200 13.32 -30.96 2.37
N SER A 201 13.16 -32.15 1.78
CA SER A 201 14.24 -32.89 1.11
C SER A 201 14.13 -32.82 -0.42
N THR A 202 15.26 -32.80 -1.12
CA THR A 202 15.32 -32.92 -2.58
C THR A 202 15.42 -34.38 -3.06
N SER A 203 15.70 -35.33 -2.16
CA SER A 203 15.91 -36.73 -2.52
C SER A 203 14.57 -37.49 -2.58
N VAL A 204 14.37 -38.26 -3.63
CA VAL A 204 13.20 -39.11 -3.83
C VAL A 204 13.66 -40.56 -4.00
N THR A 205 13.15 -41.44 -3.15
CA THR A 205 13.48 -42.87 -3.16
C THR A 205 12.29 -43.66 -3.70
N GLY A 206 12.48 -44.35 -4.80
CA GLY A 206 11.47 -45.19 -5.45
C GLY A 206 11.49 -46.64 -4.95
N THR A 207 10.32 -47.28 -4.96
CA THR A 207 10.11 -48.72 -4.73
C THR A 207 9.33 -49.29 -5.91
N GLY A 208 9.91 -50.25 -6.62
CA GLY A 208 9.35 -50.80 -7.86
C GLY A 208 9.32 -49.80 -9.02
N THR A 209 10.12 -48.73 -8.92
CA THR A 209 10.28 -47.71 -9.96
C THR A 209 11.37 -48.13 -10.95
N ALA A 210 11.32 -47.57 -12.15
CA ALA A 210 12.34 -47.72 -13.19
C ALA A 210 12.78 -46.35 -13.71
N PHE A 211 13.30 -45.49 -12.82
CA PHE A 211 13.55 -44.09 -13.17
C PHE A 211 14.51 -43.89 -14.34
N THR A 212 15.48 -44.78 -14.57
CA THR A 212 16.44 -44.60 -15.68
C THR A 212 15.81 -44.72 -17.06
N SER A 213 14.67 -45.41 -17.17
CA SER A 213 13.92 -45.60 -18.42
C SER A 213 12.59 -44.84 -18.45
N GLY A 214 11.99 -44.60 -17.29
CA GLY A 214 10.69 -43.96 -17.16
C GLY A 214 10.72 -42.44 -17.06
N VAL A 215 11.86 -41.85 -16.68
CA VAL A 215 12.02 -40.39 -16.54
C VAL A 215 13.41 -39.93 -16.96
N GLN A 216 13.60 -38.62 -17.13
CA GLN A 216 14.86 -38.00 -17.49
C GLN A 216 15.09 -36.72 -16.68
N ALA A 217 16.37 -36.38 -16.46
CA ALA A 217 16.72 -35.09 -15.88
C ALA A 217 16.13 -33.94 -16.72
N GLY A 218 15.60 -32.92 -16.03
CA GLY A 218 14.91 -31.79 -16.66
C GLY A 218 13.38 -31.96 -16.82
N GLN A 219 12.84 -33.18 -16.73
CA GLN A 219 11.40 -33.41 -16.67
C GLN A 219 10.82 -33.02 -15.31
N TRP A 220 9.50 -32.97 -15.20
CA TRP A 220 8.80 -32.54 -14.00
C TRP A 220 7.96 -33.67 -13.43
N LEU A 221 7.91 -33.77 -12.11
CA LEU A 221 7.09 -34.72 -11.38
C LEU A 221 6.00 -34.01 -10.60
N THR A 222 4.81 -34.60 -10.55
CA THR A 222 3.80 -34.32 -9.53
C THR A 222 3.62 -35.59 -8.69
N PHE A 223 3.36 -35.42 -7.41
CA PHE A 223 3.11 -36.53 -6.49
C PHE A 223 1.65 -36.50 -6.06
N ASP A 224 0.95 -37.63 -6.10
CA ASP A 224 -0.45 -37.68 -5.68
C ASP A 224 -0.62 -37.41 -4.17
N ALA A 225 0.47 -37.53 -3.40
CA ALA A 225 0.56 -37.11 -2.01
C ALA A 225 0.43 -35.59 -1.82
N ASP A 226 0.76 -34.80 -2.83
CA ASP A 226 0.72 -33.34 -2.79
C ASP A 226 -0.58 -32.85 -3.41
N ALA A 227 -1.59 -32.62 -2.57
CA ALA A 227 -2.91 -32.17 -3.00
C ALA A 227 -2.90 -30.81 -3.72
N THR A 228 -1.83 -30.02 -3.58
CA THR A 228 -1.66 -28.76 -4.32
C THR A 228 -1.35 -28.97 -5.80
N GLY A 229 -0.91 -30.19 -6.17
CA GLY A 229 -0.46 -30.51 -7.52
C GLY A 229 0.85 -29.83 -7.90
N THR A 230 1.68 -29.44 -6.93
CA THR A 230 2.97 -28.79 -7.18
C THR A 230 3.86 -29.65 -8.08
N THR A 231 4.50 -29.02 -9.05
CA THR A 231 5.43 -29.68 -9.99
C THR A 231 6.87 -29.50 -9.53
N TYR A 232 7.63 -30.60 -9.53
CA TYR A 232 9.02 -30.65 -9.06
C TYR A 232 9.94 -31.07 -10.20
N LYS A 233 10.92 -30.24 -10.56
CA LYS A 233 11.86 -30.54 -11.65
C LYS A 233 12.90 -31.57 -11.21
N ILE A 234 13.10 -32.62 -12.00
CA ILE A 234 14.15 -33.62 -11.79
C ILE A 234 15.50 -32.96 -12.11
N LEU A 235 16.37 -32.86 -11.11
CA LEU A 235 17.75 -32.39 -11.28
C LEU A 235 18.62 -33.49 -11.88
N SER A 236 18.54 -34.70 -11.32
CA SER A 236 19.34 -35.85 -11.75
C SER A 236 18.66 -37.17 -11.41
N VAL A 237 18.83 -38.17 -12.25
CA VAL A 237 18.42 -39.57 -11.96
C VAL A 237 19.67 -40.33 -11.55
N GLN A 238 19.68 -40.84 -10.32
CA GLN A 238 20.84 -41.55 -9.74
C GLN A 238 20.80 -43.05 -10.04
N GLY A 239 19.61 -43.61 -10.27
CA GLY A 239 19.37 -45.00 -10.62
C GLY A 239 17.86 -45.28 -10.67
N ASP A 240 17.46 -46.54 -10.85
CA ASP A 240 16.04 -46.89 -11.03
C ASP A 240 15.15 -46.56 -9.82
N THR A 241 15.75 -46.47 -8.64
CA THR A 241 15.08 -46.20 -7.35
C THR A 241 15.52 -44.90 -6.70
N GLY A 242 16.32 -44.06 -7.36
CA GLY A 242 16.82 -42.82 -6.78
C GLY A 242 16.87 -41.67 -7.77
N LEU A 243 16.30 -40.53 -7.40
CA LEU A 243 16.45 -39.27 -8.12
C LEU A 243 16.54 -38.08 -7.16
N THR A 244 17.00 -36.95 -7.69
CA THR A 244 17.11 -35.68 -6.98
C THR A 244 16.25 -34.62 -7.67
N LEU A 245 15.51 -33.85 -6.89
CA LEU A 245 14.72 -32.71 -7.33
C LEU A 245 15.54 -31.42 -7.27
N SER A 246 15.17 -30.44 -8.10
CA SER A 246 15.82 -29.13 -8.14
C SER A 246 15.41 -28.24 -6.96
N THR A 247 14.23 -28.50 -6.39
CA THR A 247 13.68 -27.81 -5.23
C THR A 247 13.25 -28.83 -4.17
N PRO A 248 13.38 -28.53 -2.87
CA PRO A 248 12.90 -29.41 -1.81
C PRO A 248 11.41 -29.71 -1.94
N TYR A 249 11.00 -30.93 -1.60
CA TYR A 249 9.60 -31.34 -1.55
C TYR A 249 8.89 -30.63 -0.40
N ALA A 250 7.83 -29.88 -0.70
CA ALA A 250 7.14 -29.03 0.26
C ALA A 250 5.99 -29.74 1.01
N GLY A 251 5.55 -30.90 0.52
CA GLY A 251 4.46 -31.66 1.13
C GLY A 251 4.87 -32.44 2.39
N ALA A 252 3.91 -33.20 2.93
CA ALA A 252 4.13 -34.03 4.12
C ALA A 252 5.01 -35.26 3.84
N THR A 253 5.85 -35.63 4.81
CA THR A 253 6.70 -36.84 4.73
C THR A 253 5.83 -38.11 4.63
N LEU A 254 6.07 -38.93 3.61
CA LEU A 254 5.30 -40.14 3.32
C LEU A 254 6.22 -41.25 2.82
N SER A 255 5.96 -42.47 3.27
CA SER A 255 6.72 -43.66 2.88
C SER A 255 6.33 -44.22 1.51
N SER A 256 5.18 -43.83 0.96
CA SER A 256 4.71 -44.28 -0.35
C SER A 256 3.73 -43.27 -0.97
N SER A 257 3.97 -42.92 -2.22
CA SER A 257 3.13 -42.08 -3.08
C SER A 257 3.32 -42.46 -4.54
N THR A 258 2.32 -42.23 -5.38
CA THR A 258 2.44 -42.35 -6.84
C THR A 258 3.02 -41.06 -7.43
N ALA A 259 3.92 -41.22 -8.39
CA ALA A 259 4.50 -40.10 -9.13
C ALA A 259 3.96 -40.06 -10.56
N LYS A 260 3.74 -38.86 -11.09
CA LYS A 260 3.36 -38.64 -12.48
C LYS A 260 4.39 -37.72 -13.13
N VAL A 261 4.93 -38.13 -14.26
CA VAL A 261 5.89 -37.34 -15.05
C VAL A 261 5.16 -36.48 -16.05
N ARG A 262 5.66 -35.26 -16.23
CA ARG A 262 5.24 -34.31 -17.24
C ARG A 262 6.48 -33.85 -18.00
N SER A 263 6.34 -33.76 -19.31
CA SER A 263 7.35 -33.16 -20.19
C SER A 263 6.96 -31.72 -20.49
N ARG A 264 7.95 -30.83 -20.47
CA ARG A 264 7.78 -29.42 -20.84
C ARG A 264 8.16 -29.26 -22.30
N THR A 265 7.20 -28.91 -23.15
CA THR A 265 7.44 -28.55 -24.55
C THR A 265 7.66 -27.04 -24.63
N VAL A 266 8.77 -26.61 -25.22
CA VAL A 266 9.04 -25.20 -25.50
C VAL A 266 8.26 -24.80 -26.76
N LEU A 267 7.29 -23.90 -26.61
CA LEU A 267 6.57 -23.30 -27.74
C LEU A 267 7.37 -22.13 -28.31
N HIS A 268 7.89 -21.29 -27.42
CA HIS A 268 8.80 -20.18 -27.75
C HIS A 268 9.92 -20.12 -26.71
N ARG A 269 11.18 -20.06 -27.17
CA ARG A 269 12.34 -19.96 -26.29
C ARG A 269 12.41 -18.57 -25.66
N GLY A 270 12.66 -18.50 -24.36
CA GLY A 270 13.02 -17.26 -23.67
C GLY A 270 14.48 -16.87 -23.86
N ILE A 271 14.89 -15.68 -23.42
CA ILE A 271 16.27 -15.20 -23.50
C ILE A 271 17.27 -16.21 -22.91
N PRO A 272 17.11 -16.73 -21.67
CA PRO A 272 18.06 -17.69 -21.13
C PRO A 272 18.15 -18.98 -21.94
N GLU A 273 17.02 -19.41 -22.53
CA GLU A 273 16.96 -20.63 -23.35
C GLU A 273 17.60 -20.43 -24.72
N ILE A 274 17.47 -19.23 -25.31
CA ILE A 274 18.14 -18.86 -26.57
C ILE A 274 19.65 -18.76 -26.35
N LEU A 275 20.10 -18.08 -25.29
CA LEU A 275 21.53 -17.94 -24.96
C LEU A 275 22.19 -19.28 -24.57
N ALA A 276 21.41 -20.26 -24.12
CA ALA A 276 21.89 -21.61 -23.80
C ALA A 276 21.90 -22.55 -25.02
N MET A 277 21.45 -22.12 -26.20
CA MET A 277 21.47 -22.97 -27.39
C MET A 277 22.91 -23.32 -27.77
N PRO A 278 23.17 -24.58 -28.20
CA PRO A 278 24.47 -24.94 -28.73
C PRO A 278 24.73 -24.13 -30.01
N LEU A 279 25.97 -23.69 -30.20
CA LEU A 279 26.42 -22.95 -31.38
C LEU A 279 27.57 -23.70 -32.04
N THR A 280 27.35 -24.98 -32.36
CA THR A 280 28.42 -25.87 -32.87
C THR A 280 28.27 -26.20 -34.34
N THR A 281 27.06 -26.16 -34.87
CA THR A 281 26.74 -26.44 -36.28
C THR A 281 26.00 -25.27 -36.93
N GLU A 282 25.99 -25.24 -38.27
CA GLU A 282 25.28 -24.20 -39.03
C GLU A 282 23.76 -24.23 -38.81
N ALA A 283 23.15 -25.42 -38.71
CA ALA A 283 21.73 -25.55 -38.43
C ALA A 283 21.35 -24.99 -37.04
N GLU A 284 22.18 -25.23 -36.03
CA GLU A 284 21.99 -24.66 -34.69
C GLU A 284 22.14 -23.13 -34.68
N ALA A 285 23.10 -22.61 -35.46
CA ALA A 285 23.29 -21.17 -35.62
C ALA A 285 22.07 -20.51 -36.30
N ASP A 286 21.52 -21.12 -37.35
CA ASP A 286 20.30 -20.65 -38.01
C ASP A 286 19.10 -20.67 -37.05
N ASP A 287 18.90 -21.74 -36.30
CA ASP A 287 17.84 -21.83 -35.27
C ASP A 287 18.00 -20.76 -34.19
N PHE A 288 19.23 -20.47 -33.77
CA PHE A 288 19.55 -19.42 -32.81
C PHE A 288 19.18 -18.04 -33.37
N ILE A 289 19.59 -17.75 -34.61
CA ILE A 289 19.32 -16.47 -35.29
C ILE A 289 17.80 -16.26 -35.45
N VAL A 290 17.06 -17.29 -35.88
CA VAL A 290 15.60 -17.22 -36.01
C VAL A 290 14.95 -16.94 -34.66
N ALA A 291 15.39 -17.60 -33.59
CA ALA A 291 14.86 -17.37 -32.25
C ALA A 291 15.15 -15.93 -31.76
N MET A 292 16.35 -15.40 -32.02
CA MET A 292 16.73 -14.03 -31.69
C MET A 292 15.89 -12.99 -32.44
N TYR A 293 15.66 -13.17 -33.75
CA TYR A 293 14.80 -12.27 -34.51
C TYR A 293 13.34 -12.32 -34.07
N ALA A 294 12.81 -13.52 -33.80
CA ALA A 294 11.46 -13.69 -33.28
C ALA A 294 11.28 -13.01 -31.90
N LEU A 295 12.31 -13.08 -31.05
CA LEU A 295 12.37 -12.34 -29.79
C LEU A 295 12.35 -10.83 -30.06
N GLY A 296 13.27 -10.31 -30.88
CA GLY A 296 13.36 -8.88 -31.20
C GLY A 296 12.04 -8.29 -31.70
N TRP A 297 11.43 -8.90 -32.72
CA TRP A 297 10.13 -8.46 -33.25
C TRP A 297 9.01 -8.56 -32.21
N GLY A 298 9.03 -9.60 -31.36
CA GLY A 298 8.06 -9.76 -30.29
C GLY A 298 8.16 -8.65 -29.24
N LEU A 299 9.38 -8.26 -28.86
CA LEU A 299 9.66 -7.18 -27.93
C LEU A 299 9.24 -5.82 -28.52
N GLU A 300 9.63 -5.52 -29.76
CA GLU A 300 9.22 -4.30 -30.46
C GLU A 300 7.70 -4.18 -30.59
N THR A 301 7.02 -5.27 -30.96
CA THR A 301 5.56 -5.30 -31.08
C THR A 301 4.88 -5.08 -29.73
N ASN A 302 5.40 -5.63 -28.64
CA ASN A 302 4.84 -5.40 -27.31
C ASN A 302 5.12 -3.97 -26.83
N GLN A 303 6.31 -3.43 -27.11
CA GLN A 303 6.60 -2.03 -26.86
C GLN A 303 5.67 -1.09 -27.63
N ALA A 304 5.29 -1.44 -28.86
CA ALA A 304 4.29 -0.68 -29.62
C ALA A 304 2.88 -0.74 -29.02
N LYS A 305 2.58 -1.72 -28.15
CA LYS A 305 1.29 -1.83 -27.42
C LYS A 305 1.24 -0.97 -26.16
N LEU A 306 2.37 -0.50 -25.65
CA LEU A 306 2.37 0.64 -24.72
C LEU A 306 1.82 1.81 -25.52
N VAL A 307 0.55 2.14 -25.28
CA VAL A 307 -0.15 3.23 -25.96
C VAL A 307 0.68 4.50 -25.77
N VAL A 308 1.31 4.98 -26.85
CA VAL A 308 1.87 6.33 -26.89
C VAL A 308 0.65 7.26 -26.91
N PRO A 309 0.46 8.07 -25.86
CA PRO A 309 1.45 9.06 -25.50
C PRO A 309 2.07 8.86 -24.11
N VAL A 310 3.39 8.98 -24.09
CA VAL A 310 4.31 9.31 -22.98
C VAL A 310 3.90 10.61 -22.21
N PHE A 311 2.67 11.10 -22.38
CA PHE A 311 2.12 12.34 -21.82
C PHE A 311 0.98 12.14 -20.81
N GLU A 312 0.37 10.96 -20.67
CA GLU A 312 -0.63 10.70 -19.61
C GLU A 312 0.03 10.74 -18.21
N HIS A 313 1.22 10.14 -18.06
CA HIS A 313 2.04 10.25 -16.83
C HIS A 313 2.31 11.72 -16.45
N LYS A 314 2.65 12.58 -17.41
CA LYS A 314 2.93 14.00 -17.14
C LYS A 314 1.67 14.75 -16.71
N LYS A 315 0.49 14.38 -17.21
CA LYS A 315 -0.79 14.96 -16.78
C LYS A 315 -1.12 14.54 -15.35
N VAL A 316 -1.01 13.26 -15.01
CA VAL A 316 -1.22 12.78 -13.63
C VAL A 316 -0.19 13.38 -12.69
N ALA A 317 1.07 13.44 -13.07
CA ALA A 317 2.11 14.09 -12.28
C ALA A 317 1.81 15.59 -12.09
N ALA A 318 1.33 16.28 -13.13
CA ALA A 318 0.88 17.66 -13.01
C ALA A 318 -0.34 17.79 -12.08
N TYR A 319 -1.26 16.83 -12.09
CA TYR A 319 -2.36 16.77 -11.12
C TYR A 319 -1.83 16.62 -9.70
N LEU A 320 -0.94 15.66 -9.44
CA LEU A 320 -0.39 15.35 -8.12
C LEU A 320 0.44 16.50 -7.54
N THR A 321 1.18 17.22 -8.39
CA THR A 321 2.09 18.31 -7.98
C THR A 321 1.40 19.66 -7.77
N ARG A 322 0.17 19.84 -8.25
CA ARG A 322 -0.64 21.05 -8.04
C ARG A 322 -1.12 21.14 -6.60
N VAL A 323 -0.80 22.25 -5.94
CA VAL A 323 -1.13 22.50 -4.53
C VAL A 323 -2.63 22.42 -4.27
N GLU A 324 -3.45 22.89 -5.20
CA GLU A 324 -4.92 22.83 -5.12
C GLU A 324 -5.47 21.40 -5.14
N ASN A 325 -4.76 20.46 -5.76
CA ASN A 325 -5.17 19.05 -5.84
C ASN A 325 -4.67 18.23 -4.65
N GLN A 326 -3.55 18.63 -4.05
CA GLN A 326 -2.94 17.92 -2.91
C GLN A 326 -3.84 17.83 -1.68
N ARG A 327 -4.82 18.74 -1.57
CA ARG A 327 -5.81 18.74 -0.49
C ARG A 327 -7.01 17.84 -0.76
N LYS A 328 -7.22 17.40 -2.00
CA LYS A 328 -8.39 16.62 -2.41
C LYS A 328 -8.38 15.23 -1.80
N ASP A 329 -9.56 14.74 -1.42
CA ASP A 329 -9.73 13.46 -0.73
C ASP A 329 -9.22 12.26 -1.53
N GLY A 330 -9.37 12.28 -2.86
CA GLY A 330 -8.87 11.21 -3.74
C GLY A 330 -7.38 11.29 -4.10
N TRP A 331 -6.67 12.35 -3.69
CA TRP A 331 -5.24 12.52 -4.01
C TRP A 331 -4.34 11.34 -3.57
N PRO A 332 -4.49 10.77 -2.35
CA PRO A 332 -3.73 9.59 -1.92
C PRO A 332 -3.90 8.38 -2.83
N GLU A 333 -5.11 8.15 -3.33
CA GLU A 333 -5.42 7.01 -4.20
C GLU A 333 -4.79 7.19 -5.58
N VAL A 334 -4.91 8.39 -6.16
CA VAL A 334 -4.24 8.75 -7.42
C VAL A 334 -2.72 8.57 -7.29
N LEU A 335 -2.13 9.01 -6.17
CA LEU A 335 -0.69 8.84 -5.90
C LEU A 335 -0.32 7.34 -5.86
N GLY A 336 -1.11 6.53 -5.17
CA GLY A 336 -0.85 5.09 -5.04
C GLY A 336 -0.88 4.36 -6.36
N ILE A 337 -1.93 4.58 -7.16
CA ILE A 337 -2.03 3.95 -8.48
C ILE A 337 -0.89 4.43 -9.39
N TRP A 338 -0.49 5.70 -9.28
CA TRP A 338 0.61 6.25 -10.08
C TRP A 338 1.95 5.62 -9.72
N CYS A 339 2.27 5.54 -8.43
CA CYS A 339 3.51 4.90 -7.98
C CYS A 339 3.54 3.42 -8.35
N ARG A 340 2.43 2.69 -8.19
CA ARG A 340 2.36 1.27 -8.56
C ARG A 340 2.56 1.07 -10.05
N THR A 341 1.84 1.83 -10.86
CA THR A 341 1.93 1.74 -12.32
C THR A 341 3.34 1.99 -12.81
N TYR A 342 4.04 2.99 -12.26
CA TYR A 342 5.42 3.26 -12.64
C TYR A 342 6.40 2.21 -12.10
N ALA A 343 6.18 1.67 -10.90
CA ALA A 343 6.98 0.58 -10.36
C ALA A 343 6.87 -0.69 -11.22
N ASP A 344 5.67 -1.01 -11.70
CA ASP A 344 5.42 -2.14 -12.60
C ASP A 344 6.15 -1.94 -13.94
N LEU A 345 6.11 -0.71 -14.48
CA LEU A 345 6.82 -0.33 -15.71
C LEU A 345 8.35 -0.41 -15.55
N LEU A 346 8.89 0.10 -14.44
CA LEU A 346 10.32 0.03 -14.13
C LEU A 346 10.77 -1.44 -13.99
N THR A 347 9.96 -2.27 -13.34
CA THR A 347 10.23 -3.71 -13.21
C THR A 347 10.26 -4.39 -14.58
N ALA A 348 9.30 -4.08 -15.45
CA ALA A 348 9.27 -4.62 -16.81
C ALA A 348 10.51 -4.23 -17.63
N ASN A 349 10.95 -2.98 -17.51
CA ASN A 349 12.12 -2.47 -18.24
C ASN A 349 13.45 -3.01 -17.71
N THR A 350 13.54 -3.30 -16.41
CA THR A 350 14.75 -3.92 -15.82
C THR A 350 14.83 -5.42 -16.07
N MET A 351 13.70 -6.09 -16.31
CA MET A 351 13.62 -7.54 -16.54
C MET A 351 14.50 -8.04 -17.69
N LEU A 352 14.55 -7.30 -18.82
CA LEU A 352 15.40 -7.66 -19.96
C LEU A 352 16.89 -7.71 -19.57
N GLY A 353 17.33 -6.73 -18.77
CA GLY A 353 18.67 -6.68 -18.20
C GLY A 353 18.99 -7.86 -17.30
N CYS A 354 18.02 -8.32 -16.50
CA CYS A 354 18.18 -9.43 -15.58
C CYS A 354 18.20 -10.81 -16.27
N LEU A 355 17.45 -10.98 -17.36
CA LEU A 355 17.32 -12.27 -18.05
C LEU A 355 18.45 -12.55 -19.05
N ALA A 356 19.01 -11.52 -19.66
CA ALA A 356 20.23 -11.65 -20.46
C ALA A 356 21.43 -11.47 -19.53
N ASP A 357 21.82 -12.55 -18.85
CA ASP A 357 22.99 -12.56 -17.96
C ASP A 357 24.21 -11.93 -18.68
N PRO A 358 24.74 -10.79 -18.20
CA PRO A 358 25.80 -10.07 -18.88
C PRO A 358 27.05 -10.92 -19.10
N VAL A 359 27.35 -11.83 -18.16
CA VAL A 359 28.51 -12.73 -18.25
C VAL A 359 28.33 -13.72 -19.39
N THR A 360 27.15 -14.34 -19.50
CA THR A 360 26.82 -15.25 -20.60
C THR A 360 26.80 -14.53 -21.95
N LEU A 361 26.23 -13.34 -22.01
CA LEU A 361 26.17 -12.53 -23.23
C LEU A 361 27.57 -12.12 -23.71
N ASP A 362 28.42 -11.60 -22.82
CA ASP A 362 29.79 -11.20 -23.17
C ASP A 362 30.66 -12.42 -23.56
N ARG A 363 30.45 -13.57 -22.92
CA ARG A 363 31.09 -14.84 -23.33
C ARG A 363 30.71 -15.22 -24.76
N LEU A 364 29.41 -15.24 -25.08
CA LEU A 364 28.92 -15.59 -26.41
C LEU A 364 29.39 -14.58 -27.47
N LEU A 365 29.44 -13.29 -27.14
CA LEU A 365 30.01 -12.26 -28.01
C LEU A 365 31.49 -12.51 -28.30
N ALA A 366 32.28 -12.92 -27.30
CA ALA A 366 33.68 -13.29 -27.49
C ALA A 366 33.83 -14.55 -28.36
N GLU A 367 33.00 -15.56 -28.13
CA GLU A 367 33.01 -16.83 -28.88
C GLU A 367 32.62 -16.66 -30.35
N THR A 368 31.67 -15.76 -30.63
CA THR A 368 31.16 -15.49 -31.99
C THR A 368 31.93 -14.41 -32.74
N ARG A 369 32.94 -13.77 -32.13
CA ARG A 369 33.69 -12.70 -32.77
C ARG A 369 34.38 -13.18 -34.05
N ASP A 370 34.40 -12.36 -35.09
CA ASP A 370 35.00 -12.69 -36.39
C ASP A 370 36.45 -13.20 -36.30
N GLY A 371 37.24 -12.67 -35.37
CA GLY A 371 38.64 -13.06 -35.14
C GLY A 371 38.84 -14.36 -34.35
N ASN A 372 37.79 -15.01 -33.84
CA ASN A 372 37.93 -16.24 -33.09
C ASN A 372 38.11 -17.45 -34.03
N THR A 373 39.36 -17.86 -34.26
CA THR A 373 39.69 -19.01 -35.10
C THR A 373 39.46 -20.36 -34.41
N ALA A 374 39.16 -20.39 -33.11
CA ALA A 374 38.89 -21.62 -32.36
C ALA A 374 37.42 -22.04 -32.37
N SER A 375 36.52 -21.23 -32.94
CA SER A 375 35.10 -21.55 -33.06
C SER A 375 34.87 -22.68 -34.07
N SER A 376 33.99 -23.63 -33.74
CA SER A 376 33.56 -24.70 -34.63
C SER A 376 32.62 -24.25 -35.76
N LEU A 377 32.10 -23.02 -35.69
CA LEU A 377 31.21 -22.46 -36.72
C LEU A 377 31.97 -21.90 -37.92
N PRO A 378 31.44 -22.09 -39.15
CA PRO A 378 31.93 -21.38 -40.33
C PRO A 378 31.80 -19.86 -40.17
N LYS A 379 32.64 -19.10 -40.89
CA LYS A 379 32.78 -17.65 -40.73
C LYS A 379 31.45 -16.88 -40.85
N GLU A 380 30.64 -17.21 -41.86
CA GLU A 380 29.38 -16.49 -42.12
C GLU A 380 28.28 -16.73 -41.07
N PRO A 381 27.92 -17.99 -40.72
CA PRO A 381 27.00 -18.26 -39.61
C PRO A 381 27.46 -17.63 -38.29
N ARG A 382 28.76 -17.72 -37.99
CA ARG A 382 29.36 -17.10 -36.80
C ARG A 382 29.15 -15.59 -36.76
N ARG A 383 29.40 -14.90 -37.87
CA ARG A 383 29.20 -13.46 -38.01
C ARG A 383 27.73 -13.06 -37.77
N LYS A 384 26.78 -13.80 -38.34
CA LYS A 384 25.35 -13.55 -38.13
C LYS A 384 24.92 -13.74 -36.67
N CYS A 385 25.42 -14.79 -35.99
CA CYS A 385 25.17 -14.96 -34.56
C CYS A 385 25.73 -13.79 -33.74
N HIS A 386 26.95 -13.32 -34.09
CA HIS A 386 27.56 -12.15 -33.46
C HIS A 386 26.71 -10.88 -33.63
N GLU A 387 26.22 -10.63 -34.85
CA GLU A 387 25.32 -9.51 -35.15
C GLU A 387 24.03 -9.58 -34.33
N ALA A 388 23.39 -10.76 -34.24
CA ALA A 388 22.19 -10.94 -33.42
C ALA A 388 22.43 -10.70 -31.93
N LEU A 389 23.57 -11.15 -31.38
CA LEU A 389 23.96 -10.90 -29.99
C LEU A 389 24.25 -9.42 -29.74
N ILE A 390 24.90 -8.73 -30.69
CA ILE A 390 25.10 -7.27 -30.63
C ILE A 390 23.76 -6.55 -30.62
N GLN A 391 22.79 -6.97 -31.44
CA GLN A 391 21.46 -6.35 -31.45
C GLN A 391 20.75 -6.51 -30.10
N LEU A 392 20.83 -7.67 -29.46
CA LEU A 392 20.28 -7.88 -28.11
C LEU A 392 20.98 -6.98 -27.08
N LYS A 393 22.32 -6.90 -27.11
CA LYS A 393 23.09 -6.00 -26.23
C LYS A 393 22.69 -4.53 -26.44
N ALA A 394 22.62 -4.09 -27.70
CA ALA A 394 22.20 -2.75 -28.07
C ALA A 394 20.75 -2.45 -27.66
N LEU A 395 19.85 -3.43 -27.72
CA LEU A 395 18.48 -3.28 -27.24
C LEU A 395 18.43 -3.10 -25.72
N MET A 396 19.19 -3.90 -24.96
CA MET A 396 19.29 -3.78 -23.50
C MET A 396 19.86 -2.42 -23.08
N GLU A 397 20.94 -1.99 -23.73
CA GLU A 397 21.60 -0.70 -23.47
C GLU A 397 20.71 0.48 -23.91
N GLY A 398 20.15 0.41 -25.12
CA GLY A 398 19.30 1.46 -25.69
C GLY A 398 17.99 1.67 -24.94
N LEU A 399 17.35 0.59 -24.46
CA LEU A 399 16.20 0.72 -23.57
C LEU A 399 16.62 1.43 -22.29
N ARG A 400 17.67 0.98 -21.61
CA ARG A 400 18.14 1.62 -20.37
C ARG A 400 18.44 3.10 -20.55
N GLU A 401 19.14 3.48 -21.62
CA GLU A 401 19.43 4.89 -21.93
C GLU A 401 18.16 5.71 -22.22
N SER A 402 17.20 5.14 -22.95
CA SER A 402 15.97 5.84 -23.31
C SER A 402 15.10 6.23 -22.11
N TRP A 403 15.13 5.44 -21.03
CA TRP A 403 14.33 5.68 -19.82
C TRP A 403 15.06 6.49 -18.75
N GLY A 404 16.38 6.72 -18.88
CA GLY A 404 17.17 7.48 -17.91
C GLY A 404 16.60 8.87 -17.60
N PRO A 405 16.29 9.70 -18.63
CA PRO A 405 15.68 11.01 -18.42
C PRO A 405 14.31 10.95 -17.73
N ASP A 406 13.47 9.96 -18.07
CA ASP A 406 12.15 9.79 -17.47
C ASP A 406 12.27 9.35 -16.01
N ASN A 407 13.18 8.41 -15.70
CA ASN A 407 13.46 7.98 -14.33
C ASN A 407 13.95 9.15 -13.45
N ALA A 408 14.83 9.99 -13.97
CA ALA A 408 15.29 11.18 -13.27
C ALA A 408 14.14 12.17 -13.00
N GLN A 409 13.24 12.35 -13.99
CA GLN A 409 12.05 13.19 -13.84
C GLN A 409 11.10 12.63 -12.76
N VAL A 410 10.81 11.33 -12.80
CA VAL A 410 9.94 10.68 -11.81
C VAL A 410 10.55 10.70 -10.42
N LEU A 411 11.85 10.49 -10.29
CA LEU A 411 12.55 10.60 -9.01
C LEU A 411 12.41 12.02 -8.44
N SER A 412 12.57 13.05 -9.28
CA SER A 412 12.33 14.44 -8.87
C SER A 412 10.88 14.66 -8.40
N MET A 413 9.90 14.07 -9.07
CA MET A 413 8.49 14.17 -8.69
C MET A 413 8.20 13.46 -7.37
N VAL A 414 8.67 12.21 -7.22
CA VAL A 414 8.52 11.44 -5.97
C VAL A 414 9.12 12.21 -4.80
N ARG A 415 10.31 12.81 -4.98
CA ARG A 415 10.94 13.68 -3.97
C ARG A 415 10.08 14.90 -3.62
N ALA A 416 9.44 15.52 -4.61
CA ALA A 416 8.58 16.68 -4.40
C ALA A 416 7.24 16.33 -3.73
N LEU A 417 6.68 15.15 -4.01
CA LEU A 417 5.39 14.69 -3.47
C LEU A 417 5.53 14.09 -2.05
N ARG A 418 6.71 13.61 -1.71
CA ARG A 418 6.98 12.93 -0.43
C ARG A 418 6.60 13.77 0.81
N PRO A 419 6.95 15.06 0.94
CA PRO A 419 6.52 15.86 2.09
C PRO A 419 5.00 15.94 2.23
N VAL A 420 4.29 16.13 1.11
CA VAL A 420 2.83 16.18 1.09
C VAL A 420 2.23 14.84 1.51
N ALA A 421 2.77 13.73 0.99
CA ALA A 421 2.34 12.38 1.34
C ALA A 421 2.46 12.07 2.85
N LYS A 422 3.54 12.56 3.50
CA LYS A 422 3.70 12.44 4.96
C LYS A 422 2.62 13.19 5.73
N GLU A 423 2.26 14.37 5.26
CA GLU A 423 1.24 15.22 5.88
C GLU A 423 -0.20 14.77 5.57
N ARG A 424 -0.41 13.79 4.67
CA ARG A 424 -1.71 13.22 4.31
C ARG A 424 -2.09 11.96 5.11
N GLY A 425 -1.29 11.58 6.10
CA GLY A 425 -1.56 10.41 6.95
C GLY A 425 -2.89 10.50 7.72
N THR A 426 -3.29 9.37 8.30
CA THR A 426 -4.45 9.30 9.22
C THR A 426 -3.97 9.44 10.66
N TYR A 427 -4.65 10.28 11.44
CA TYR A 427 -4.34 10.54 12.84
C TYR A 427 -5.49 10.10 13.72
N ALA A 428 -5.17 9.49 14.85
CA ALA A 428 -6.11 9.17 15.90
C ALA A 428 -5.55 9.64 17.25
N ARG A 429 -6.40 10.18 18.12
CA ARG A 429 -6.02 10.53 19.49
C ARG A 429 -7.11 10.19 20.50
N LEU A 430 -6.67 9.84 21.71
CA LEU A 430 -7.53 9.81 22.89
C LEU A 430 -7.33 11.09 23.67
N ASP A 431 -8.42 11.82 23.89
CA ASP A 431 -8.43 13.07 24.66
C ASP A 431 -9.62 13.08 25.63
N THR A 432 -9.56 13.96 26.63
CA THR A 432 -10.53 14.03 27.71
C THR A 432 -11.75 14.86 27.31
N TRP A 433 -12.93 14.26 27.32
CA TRP A 433 -14.21 14.95 27.23
C TRP A 433 -15.04 14.67 28.49
N THR A 434 -15.43 15.72 29.21
CA THR A 434 -16.17 15.60 30.49
C THR A 434 -15.49 14.70 31.54
N GLY A 435 -14.15 14.67 31.55
CA GLY A 435 -13.35 13.88 32.49
C GLY A 435 -13.12 12.42 32.07
N ARG A 436 -13.62 11.99 30.91
CA ARG A 436 -13.45 10.64 30.36
C ARG A 436 -12.77 10.66 29.01
N LEU A 437 -12.10 9.58 28.61
CA LEU A 437 -11.39 9.55 27.33
C LEU A 437 -12.29 9.15 26.17
N VAL A 438 -12.17 9.90 25.08
CA VAL A 438 -12.89 9.66 23.82
C VAL A 438 -11.94 9.69 22.63
N LEU A 439 -12.37 9.06 21.54
CA LEU A 439 -11.62 9.02 20.29
C LEU A 439 -11.89 10.25 19.42
N TYR A 440 -10.82 10.88 18.96
CA TYR A 440 -10.83 11.82 17.84
C TYR A 440 -10.02 11.25 16.68
N VAL A 441 -10.49 11.47 15.46
CA VAL A 441 -9.80 11.10 14.23
C VAL A 441 -9.64 12.35 13.37
N ALA A 442 -8.49 12.51 12.74
CA ALA A 442 -8.26 13.53 11.73
C ALA A 442 -7.56 12.93 10.51
N ARG A 443 -7.85 13.52 9.35
CA ARG A 443 -7.10 13.28 8.13
C ARG A 443 -6.17 14.45 7.90
N GLY A 444 -4.92 14.15 7.58
CA GLY A 444 -4.00 15.16 7.12
C GLY A 444 -4.44 15.74 5.79
N ASP A 445 -4.30 17.05 5.61
CA ASP A 445 -4.71 17.75 4.38
C ASP A 445 -3.52 18.01 3.42
N GLY A 446 -2.32 17.52 3.77
CA GLY A 446 -1.09 17.75 3.00
C GLY A 446 -0.35 19.02 3.43
N THR A 447 -0.83 19.71 4.46
CA THR A 447 -0.20 20.90 5.02
C THR A 447 0.30 20.68 6.43
N ASN A 448 1.23 21.54 6.87
CA ASN A 448 1.73 21.59 8.25
C ASN A 448 0.79 22.37 9.20
N GLY A 449 -0.49 22.54 8.83
CA GLY A 449 -1.48 23.23 9.66
C GLY A 449 -2.10 22.36 10.77
N SER A 450 -2.94 22.98 11.60
CA SER A 450 -3.74 22.26 12.60
C SER A 450 -4.68 21.25 11.94
N LEU A 451 -4.83 20.09 12.58
CA LEU A 451 -5.70 19.03 12.11
C LEU A 451 -7.16 19.33 12.45
N SER A 452 -8.05 18.98 11.52
CA SER A 452 -9.50 19.01 11.74
C SER A 452 -9.94 17.75 12.48
N TRP A 453 -9.84 17.79 13.81
CA TRP A 453 -10.19 16.66 14.68
C TRP A 453 -11.70 16.44 14.75
N ASP A 454 -12.13 15.25 14.33
CA ASP A 454 -13.52 14.82 14.40
C ASP A 454 -13.74 13.85 15.57
N TYR A 455 -14.70 14.18 16.43
CA TYR A 455 -15.07 13.37 17.59
C TYR A 455 -15.93 12.17 17.16
N LYS A 456 -15.48 10.97 17.50
CA LYS A 456 -16.19 9.73 17.19
C LYS A 456 -17.13 9.32 18.33
N LYS A 457 -18.40 9.65 18.18
CA LYS A 457 -19.48 9.39 19.17
C LYS A 457 -19.83 7.92 19.34
N ASN A 458 -19.56 7.09 18.34
CA ASN A 458 -19.88 5.67 18.34
C ASN A 458 -18.79 4.81 19.00
N THR A 459 -17.81 5.43 19.67
CA THR A 459 -16.96 4.74 20.62
C THR A 459 -17.49 4.97 22.03
N ALA A 460 -17.55 3.92 22.85
CA ALA A 460 -17.73 4.05 24.30
C ALA A 460 -16.55 4.81 24.92
N TRP A 461 -16.58 5.03 26.23
CA TRP A 461 -15.42 5.59 26.95
C TRP A 461 -14.24 4.62 26.87
N LEU A 462 -13.08 5.15 26.55
CA LEU A 462 -11.89 4.35 26.25
C LEU A 462 -10.83 4.49 27.34
N ARG A 463 -9.89 3.54 27.38
CA ARG A 463 -8.66 3.62 28.19
C ARG A 463 -7.42 3.69 27.32
N ALA A 464 -7.37 2.85 26.29
CA ALA A 464 -6.26 2.77 25.33
C ALA A 464 -6.79 2.29 23.97
N LEU A 465 -6.00 2.47 22.91
CA LEU A 465 -6.30 1.95 21.58
C LEU A 465 -5.06 1.36 20.89
N SER A 466 -5.29 0.56 19.87
CA SER A 466 -4.27 0.13 18.92
C SER A 466 -4.87 0.10 17.51
N VAL A 467 -4.16 0.63 16.52
CA VAL A 467 -4.63 0.67 15.13
C VAL A 467 -3.57 0.05 14.23
N HIS A 468 -3.99 -0.79 13.29
CA HIS A 468 -3.09 -1.38 12.31
C HIS A 468 -3.80 -1.66 10.98
N VAL A 469 -3.01 -1.93 9.94
CA VAL A 469 -3.52 -2.32 8.61
C VAL A 469 -3.69 -3.84 8.57
N PRO A 470 -4.92 -4.37 8.38
CA PRO A 470 -5.13 -5.79 8.18
C PRO A 470 -4.34 -6.32 6.99
N ARG A 471 -3.91 -7.58 7.02
CA ARG A 471 -3.12 -8.19 5.93
C ARG A 471 -3.85 -8.12 4.57
N SER A 472 -5.16 -8.34 4.57
CA SER A 472 -6.02 -8.25 3.38
C SER A 472 -6.15 -6.85 2.79
N GLN A 473 -5.72 -5.81 3.50
CA GLN A 473 -5.81 -4.41 3.11
C GLN A 473 -4.44 -3.79 2.79
N ARG A 474 -3.33 -4.54 2.90
CA ARG A 474 -1.97 -4.00 2.72
C ARG A 474 -1.72 -3.40 1.33
N ASP A 475 -2.36 -3.95 0.30
CA ASP A 475 -2.21 -3.50 -1.09
C ASP A 475 -3.30 -2.47 -1.49
N SER A 476 -4.17 -2.07 -0.57
CA SER A 476 -5.22 -1.08 -0.82
C SER A 476 -4.70 0.34 -0.63
N PHE A 477 -5.04 1.24 -1.56
CA PHE A 477 -4.79 2.67 -1.41
C PHE A 477 -5.89 3.42 -0.64
N ALA A 478 -6.99 2.72 -0.33
CA ALA A 478 -8.06 3.16 0.55
C ALA A 478 -8.35 2.05 1.60
N PRO A 479 -7.37 1.73 2.47
CA PRO A 479 -7.48 0.61 3.38
C PRO A 479 -8.49 0.92 4.48
N ARG A 480 -9.17 -0.14 4.91
CA ARG A 480 -9.96 -0.12 6.14
C ARG A 480 -9.08 -0.63 7.27
N TYR A 481 -8.65 0.27 8.13
CA TYR A 481 -7.82 -0.06 9.30
C TYR A 481 -8.64 -0.79 10.34
N GLU A 482 -7.99 -1.71 11.04
CA GLU A 482 -8.55 -2.33 12.23
C GLU A 482 -8.11 -1.53 13.46
N LEU A 483 -9.09 -1.06 14.22
CA LEU A 483 -8.90 -0.36 15.47
C LEU A 483 -9.44 -1.22 16.61
N LEU A 484 -8.56 -1.59 17.54
CA LEU A 484 -8.94 -2.22 18.79
C LEU A 484 -8.93 -1.17 19.90
N ALA A 485 -10.03 -1.09 20.64
CA ALA A 485 -10.25 -0.12 21.69
C ALA A 485 -10.46 -0.84 23.03
N LEU A 486 -9.68 -0.48 24.03
CA LEU A 486 -9.88 -0.93 25.40
C LEU A 486 -10.91 -0.05 26.09
N ALA A 487 -11.97 -0.66 26.62
CA ALA A 487 -12.99 0.06 27.38
C ALA A 487 -12.42 0.72 28.65
N GLU A 488 -12.98 1.85 29.07
CA GLU A 488 -12.57 2.62 30.26
C GLU A 488 -12.47 1.75 31.54
N GLY A 489 -13.40 0.80 31.69
CA GLY A 489 -13.45 -0.14 32.80
C GLY A 489 -12.32 -1.18 32.81
N GLY A 490 -11.63 -1.36 31.69
CA GLY A 490 -10.57 -2.36 31.54
C GLY A 490 -11.09 -3.80 31.42
N ASP A 491 -12.38 -3.99 31.13
CA ASP A 491 -13.06 -5.28 31.16
C ASP A 491 -13.18 -5.95 29.78
N SER A 492 -13.04 -5.17 28.71
CA SER A 492 -13.30 -5.63 27.35
C SER A 492 -12.50 -4.87 26.28
N ILE A 493 -12.23 -5.58 25.18
CA ILE A 493 -11.65 -5.03 23.95
C ILE A 493 -12.73 -5.03 22.87
N GLN A 494 -12.95 -3.87 22.27
CA GLN A 494 -13.87 -3.68 21.15
C GLN A 494 -13.08 -3.54 19.84
N ARG A 495 -13.57 -4.19 18.81
CA ARG A 495 -13.07 -4.10 17.43
C ARG A 495 -13.93 -3.12 16.64
N HIS A 496 -13.26 -2.20 15.98
CA HIS A 496 -13.82 -1.24 15.05
C HIS A 496 -13.09 -1.28 13.71
N VAL A 497 -13.75 -0.78 12.68
CA VAL A 497 -13.16 -0.54 11.37
C VAL A 497 -13.07 0.95 11.15
N LEU A 498 -11.86 1.47 10.98
CA LEU A 498 -11.58 2.86 10.68
C LEU A 498 -11.26 3.00 9.18
N ASP A 499 -12.07 3.77 8.47
CA ASP A 499 -11.88 4.04 7.05
C ASP A 499 -10.82 5.14 6.86
N ALA A 500 -9.71 4.81 6.18
CA ALA A 500 -8.60 5.75 5.99
C ALA A 500 -8.98 6.97 5.14
N THR A 501 -9.94 6.80 4.23
CA THR A 501 -10.34 7.84 3.28
C THR A 501 -11.32 8.80 3.92
N THR A 502 -12.32 8.33 4.65
CA THR A 502 -13.37 9.20 5.24
C THR A 502 -13.10 9.56 6.69
N GLY A 503 -12.22 8.83 7.38
CA GLY A 503 -12.04 8.90 8.82
C GLY A 503 -13.24 8.36 9.61
N ASN A 504 -14.24 7.77 8.95
CA ASN A 504 -15.40 7.17 9.61
C ASN A 504 -15.02 5.87 10.32
N ILE A 505 -15.68 5.60 11.43
CA ILE A 505 -15.47 4.40 12.22
C ILE A 505 -16.76 3.60 12.32
N SER A 506 -16.68 2.27 12.22
CA SER A 506 -17.82 1.39 12.45
C SER A 506 -18.18 1.32 13.93
N ASP A 507 -19.39 0.84 14.21
CA ASP A 507 -19.76 0.45 15.57
C ASP A 507 -18.81 -0.66 16.09
N GLY A 508 -18.61 -0.65 17.40
CA GLY A 508 -17.70 -1.57 18.08
C GLY A 508 -18.33 -2.93 18.32
N THR A 509 -17.58 -3.99 18.07
CA THR A 509 -17.94 -5.35 18.46
C THR A 509 -16.97 -5.85 19.52
N THR A 510 -17.45 -6.33 20.66
CA THR A 510 -16.58 -6.90 21.70
C THR A 510 -15.95 -8.20 21.20
N VAL A 511 -14.62 -8.28 21.23
CA VAL A 511 -13.84 -9.44 20.73
C VAL A 511 -13.08 -10.17 21.83
N ILE A 512 -12.73 -9.48 22.92
CA ILE A 512 -12.04 -10.06 24.09
C ILE A 512 -12.69 -9.49 25.35
N ILE A 513 -12.88 -10.34 26.36
CA ILE A 513 -13.42 -9.98 27.68
C ILE A 513 -12.49 -10.57 28.75
N VAL A 514 -12.37 -9.90 29.90
CA VAL A 514 -11.67 -10.41 31.08
C VAL A 514 -12.24 -11.75 31.56
N ARG A 515 -11.44 -12.52 32.30
CA ARG A 515 -11.90 -13.80 32.87
C ARG A 515 -12.82 -13.57 34.06
N ASP A 516 -13.98 -14.21 34.02
CA ASP A 516 -14.91 -14.23 35.15
C ASP A 516 -14.24 -14.81 36.40
N GLY A 517 -14.44 -14.13 37.55
CA GLY A 517 -14.01 -14.60 38.86
C GLY A 517 -12.53 -14.40 39.23
N ARG A 518 -11.70 -13.81 38.35
CA ARG A 518 -10.27 -13.51 38.64
C ARG A 518 -10.00 -12.08 39.10
N GLY A 519 -10.97 -11.18 38.95
CA GLY A 519 -10.78 -9.77 39.26
C GLY A 519 -9.68 -9.13 38.39
N GLU A 520 -9.66 -9.51 37.11
CA GLU A 520 -8.72 -9.00 36.11
C GLU A 520 -9.17 -7.65 35.55
N THR A 521 -8.20 -6.83 35.19
CA THR A 521 -8.42 -5.57 34.50
C THR A 521 -7.30 -5.38 33.49
N PHE A 522 -7.66 -5.14 32.24
CA PHE A 522 -6.72 -4.76 31.20
C PHE A 522 -6.30 -3.30 31.41
N THR A 523 -5.00 -3.05 31.32
CA THR A 523 -4.40 -1.72 31.53
C THR A 523 -3.96 -1.07 30.23
N ASP A 524 -3.49 -1.85 29.25
CA ASP A 524 -3.07 -1.40 27.93
C ASP A 524 -3.14 -2.54 26.91
N LEU A 525 -3.13 -2.19 25.61
CA LEU A 525 -3.11 -3.15 24.51
C LEU A 525 -2.11 -2.79 23.40
N SER A 526 -1.68 -3.82 22.66
CA SER A 526 -0.98 -3.67 21.38
C SER A 526 -1.51 -4.71 20.40
N ALA A 527 -1.88 -4.30 19.20
CA ALA A 527 -2.43 -5.16 18.17
C ALA A 527 -1.66 -5.04 16.86
N MET A 528 -1.61 -6.13 16.10
CA MET A 528 -1.00 -6.15 14.78
C MET A 528 -1.57 -7.26 13.90
N ALA A 529 -1.43 -7.10 12.58
CA ALA A 529 -1.83 -8.11 11.63
C ALA A 529 -1.00 -9.40 11.81
N PHE A 530 -1.68 -10.54 11.86
CA PHE A 530 -1.08 -11.86 12.00
C PHE A 530 -0.49 -12.33 10.65
N ASN A 531 0.72 -12.90 10.67
CA ASN A 531 1.28 -13.60 9.51
C ASN A 531 1.15 -15.12 9.74
N GLU A 532 0.83 -15.90 8.71
CA GLU A 532 0.56 -17.34 8.84
C GLU A 532 1.77 -18.13 9.37
N GLY A 533 1.51 -19.13 10.22
CA GLY A 533 2.49 -20.16 10.63
C GLY A 533 3.07 -20.07 12.05
N THR A 534 2.31 -19.71 13.09
CA THR A 534 2.85 -19.59 14.48
C THR A 534 2.29 -20.62 15.46
N ILE A 535 3.21 -21.20 16.24
CA ILE A 535 3.16 -21.83 17.57
C ILE A 535 1.76 -22.19 18.11
N GLY A 536 1.52 -23.50 18.26
CA GLY A 536 0.55 -24.04 19.21
C GLY A 536 -0.94 -23.90 18.87
N MET A 537 -1.29 -23.39 17.69
CA MET A 537 -2.69 -23.26 17.28
C MET A 537 -3.15 -24.42 16.39
N GLU A 538 -4.36 -24.90 16.63
CA GLU A 538 -5.05 -25.83 15.72
C GLU A 538 -5.26 -25.16 14.34
N VAL A 539 -5.00 -25.94 13.29
CA VAL A 539 -4.98 -25.54 11.87
C VAL A 539 -6.34 -25.01 11.36
N GLY A 540 -7.41 -25.07 12.17
CA GLY A 540 -8.78 -24.77 11.75
C GLY A 540 -9.22 -23.29 11.80
N VAL A 541 -8.48 -22.39 12.45
CA VAL A 541 -8.89 -20.99 12.64
C VAL A 541 -7.73 -20.08 12.25
N SER A 542 -7.62 -19.70 10.97
CA SER A 542 -6.58 -18.78 10.49
C SER A 542 -6.79 -17.40 11.13
N PRO A 543 -6.01 -17.01 12.17
CA PRO A 543 -6.26 -15.75 12.86
C PRO A 543 -5.84 -14.57 11.98
N GLN A 544 -6.52 -13.43 12.13
CA GLN A 544 -6.19 -12.22 11.38
C GLN A 544 -5.31 -11.27 12.18
N THR A 545 -5.42 -11.29 13.50
CA THR A 545 -4.81 -10.26 14.38
C THR A 545 -4.26 -10.89 15.64
N LEU A 546 -3.03 -10.50 16.01
CA LEU A 546 -2.42 -10.80 17.31
C LEU A 546 -2.63 -9.60 18.24
N VAL A 547 -3.13 -9.84 19.44
CA VAL A 547 -3.36 -8.84 20.49
C VAL A 547 -2.53 -9.20 21.70
N SER A 548 -1.71 -8.26 22.16
CA SER A 548 -0.95 -8.33 23.40
C SER A 548 -1.63 -7.43 24.44
N LEU A 549 -1.92 -7.96 25.62
CA LEU A 549 -2.63 -7.28 26.68
C LEU A 549 -1.80 -7.25 27.95
N SER A 550 -1.63 -6.06 28.52
CA SER A 550 -1.16 -5.92 29.90
C SER A 550 -2.36 -6.09 30.83
N VAL A 551 -2.24 -7.01 31.79
CA VAL A 551 -3.33 -7.39 32.69
C VAL A 551 -2.89 -7.22 34.13
N GLU A 552 -3.75 -6.61 34.93
CA GLU A 552 -3.66 -6.50 36.38
C GLU A 552 -4.71 -7.43 37.01
N GLU A 553 -4.28 -8.36 37.86
CA GLU A 553 -5.17 -9.26 38.62
C GLU A 553 -5.24 -8.74 40.07
N SER A 554 -6.36 -8.98 40.77
CA SER A 554 -6.57 -8.51 42.15
C SER A 554 -5.46 -9.01 43.11
N GLY A 555 -4.43 -8.19 43.32
CA GLY A 555 -3.19 -8.53 44.04
C GLY A 555 -1.95 -7.85 43.42
N PRO A 556 -0.71 -8.28 43.73
CA PRO A 556 0.50 -7.75 43.08
C PRO A 556 0.78 -8.36 41.70
N ALA A 557 -0.10 -9.23 41.21
CA ALA A 557 0.12 -9.99 39.99
C ALA A 557 -0.24 -9.15 38.76
N GLN A 558 0.78 -8.79 37.98
CA GLN A 558 0.64 -8.21 36.66
C GLN A 558 1.33 -9.13 35.65
N TYR A 559 0.68 -9.35 34.52
CA TYR A 559 1.18 -10.26 33.49
C TYR A 559 0.81 -9.79 32.09
N LEU A 560 1.51 -10.36 31.12
CA LEU A 560 1.24 -10.18 29.71
C LEU A 560 0.41 -11.38 29.23
N ASN A 561 -0.65 -11.13 28.48
CA ASN A 561 -1.40 -12.16 27.78
C ASN A 561 -1.40 -11.89 26.28
N TYR A 562 -1.45 -12.97 25.50
CA TYR A 562 -1.65 -12.90 24.06
C TYR A 562 -2.99 -13.50 23.68
N TYR A 563 -3.65 -12.86 22.73
CA TYR A 563 -4.88 -13.31 22.11
C TYR A 563 -4.73 -13.27 20.59
N THR A 564 -5.38 -14.18 19.89
CA THR A 564 -5.64 -14.08 18.47
C THR A 564 -7.09 -13.69 18.24
N VAL A 565 -7.35 -12.86 17.24
CA VAL A 565 -8.70 -12.52 16.79
C VAL A 565 -8.84 -13.01 15.35
N ASP A 566 -9.86 -13.82 15.10
CA ASP A 566 -10.16 -14.35 13.77
C ASP A 566 -11.04 -13.41 12.94
N LYS A 567 -11.34 -13.83 11.70
CA LYS A 567 -12.18 -13.07 10.77
C LYS A 567 -13.59 -12.80 11.31
N ASP A 568 -14.12 -13.70 12.14
CA ASP A 568 -15.47 -13.65 12.69
C ASP A 568 -15.50 -12.86 14.01
N GLY A 569 -14.35 -12.33 14.46
CA GLY A 569 -14.23 -11.52 15.67
C GLY A 569 -14.11 -12.35 16.94
N LYS A 570 -13.84 -13.66 16.84
CA LYS A 570 -13.65 -14.51 18.01
C LYS A 570 -12.23 -14.34 18.54
N GLY A 571 -12.11 -13.83 19.76
CA GLY A 571 -10.86 -13.79 20.52
C GLY A 571 -10.54 -15.15 21.14
N VAL A 572 -9.37 -15.71 20.82
CA VAL A 572 -8.85 -16.93 21.43
C VAL A 572 -7.55 -16.62 22.15
N ARG A 573 -7.45 -17.02 23.41
CA ARG A 573 -6.23 -16.82 24.20
C ARG A 573 -5.13 -17.78 23.75
N VAL A 574 -3.90 -17.29 23.67
CA VAL A 574 -2.70 -18.11 23.47
C VAL A 574 -2.16 -18.52 24.85
N ASP A 575 -1.81 -19.79 25.02
CA ASP A 575 -1.40 -20.37 26.31
C ASP A 575 0.03 -19.96 26.70
N THR A 576 0.22 -18.67 26.96
CA THR A 576 1.49 -18.05 27.39
C THR A 576 1.18 -16.82 28.23
N GLU A 577 1.57 -16.84 29.50
CA GLU A 577 1.28 -15.79 30.50
C GLU A 577 2.56 -15.37 31.25
N PRO A 578 3.47 -14.60 30.63
CA PRO A 578 4.66 -14.09 31.32
C PRO A 578 4.23 -13.16 32.45
N ARG A 579 4.62 -13.47 33.70
CA ARG A 579 4.38 -12.59 34.85
C ARG A 579 5.33 -11.40 34.82
N LEU A 580 4.82 -10.25 34.41
CA LEU A 580 5.56 -9.00 34.25
C LEU A 580 5.14 -8.03 35.35
N ALA A 581 5.70 -8.21 36.55
CA ALA A 581 5.37 -7.37 37.69
C ALA A 581 5.63 -5.88 37.37
N GLY A 582 4.65 -5.04 37.65
CA GLY A 582 4.72 -3.60 37.40
C GLY A 582 4.39 -3.17 35.97
N ALA A 583 4.16 -4.09 35.02
CA ALA A 583 3.91 -3.73 33.63
C ALA A 583 2.57 -2.98 33.44
N THR A 584 2.63 -1.77 32.88
CA THR A 584 1.43 -0.91 32.63
C THR A 584 1.24 -0.52 31.19
N THR A 585 2.29 -0.62 30.37
CA THR A 585 2.21 -0.37 28.94
C THR A 585 2.77 -1.56 28.20
N VAL A 586 2.17 -1.94 27.08
CA VAL A 586 2.64 -3.05 26.26
C VAL A 586 2.76 -2.63 24.81
N ARG A 587 3.88 -2.93 24.18
CA ARG A 587 4.01 -2.87 22.72
C ARG A 587 4.67 -4.14 22.23
N SER A 588 4.15 -4.69 21.15
CA SER A 588 4.69 -5.91 20.57
C SER A 588 5.05 -5.69 19.11
N LEU A 589 6.05 -6.42 18.64
CA LEU A 589 6.43 -6.54 17.24
C LEU A 589 6.48 -8.02 16.88
N TYR A 590 5.96 -8.35 15.72
CA TYR A 590 6.00 -9.71 15.19
C TYR A 590 6.89 -9.74 13.96
N LEU A 591 7.83 -10.69 13.92
CA LEU A 591 8.91 -10.74 12.92
C LEU A 591 9.67 -9.40 12.88
N PRO A 592 10.59 -9.14 13.83
CA PRO A 592 11.44 -7.95 13.75
C PRO A 592 12.11 -7.85 12.37
N ALA A 593 12.25 -6.62 11.88
CA ALA A 593 12.94 -6.40 10.62
C ALA A 593 14.38 -6.92 10.69
N ALA A 594 14.97 -7.18 9.52
CA ALA A 594 16.38 -7.48 9.45
C ALA A 594 17.20 -6.38 10.16
N PRO A 595 18.27 -6.73 10.89
CA PRO A 595 19.10 -5.74 11.56
C PRO A 595 19.56 -4.64 10.60
N LEU A 596 19.61 -3.41 11.09
CA LEU A 596 20.08 -2.28 10.29
C LEU A 596 21.54 -2.52 9.85
N PRO A 597 21.92 -2.11 8.63
CA PRO A 597 23.31 -2.16 8.20
C PRO A 597 24.23 -1.46 9.21
N GLY A 598 25.31 -2.15 9.62
CA GLY A 598 26.26 -1.64 10.61
C GLY A 598 25.72 -1.56 12.05
N ASP A 599 24.64 -2.26 12.40
CA ASP A 599 24.26 -2.46 13.80
C ASP A 599 25.29 -3.37 14.51
N PRO A 600 26.05 -2.89 15.52
CA PRO A 600 27.02 -3.71 16.23
C PRO A 600 26.36 -4.85 17.02
N ASP A 601 25.07 -4.72 17.33
CA ASP A 601 24.31 -5.72 18.08
C ASP A 601 23.51 -6.67 17.16
N ALA A 602 23.61 -6.52 15.83
CA ALA A 602 22.80 -7.25 14.84
C ALA A 602 22.73 -8.77 15.07
N GLN A 603 23.86 -9.37 15.48
CA GLN A 603 23.96 -10.80 15.70
C GLN A 603 23.01 -11.30 16.79
N ALA A 604 22.61 -10.46 17.75
CA ALA A 604 21.73 -10.87 18.84
C ALA A 604 20.35 -11.35 18.37
N LEU A 605 19.86 -10.87 17.21
CA LEU A 605 18.58 -11.31 16.63
C LEU A 605 18.67 -12.66 15.92
N THR A 606 19.87 -13.07 15.52
CA THR A 606 20.12 -14.29 14.74
C THR A 606 20.91 -15.35 15.50
N ASP A 607 21.25 -15.09 16.76
CA ASP A 607 22.14 -15.95 17.52
C ASP A 607 21.46 -17.24 17.98
N ALA A 608 21.93 -18.37 17.44
CA ALA A 608 21.49 -19.70 17.82
C ALA A 608 21.91 -20.11 19.25
N ALA A 609 22.88 -19.41 19.85
CA ALA A 609 23.36 -19.60 21.22
C ALA A 609 22.76 -18.58 22.21
N ALA A 610 21.57 -18.05 21.92
CA ALA A 610 20.85 -17.17 22.83
C ALA A 610 20.59 -17.82 24.20
N ASP A 611 20.39 -16.99 25.23
CA ASP A 611 19.93 -17.43 26.55
C ASP A 611 18.59 -16.76 26.92
N PRO A 612 17.51 -17.55 27.15
CA PRO A 612 17.42 -18.97 26.82
C PRO A 612 17.56 -19.24 25.32
N PRO A 613 17.99 -20.45 24.93
CA PRO A 613 18.16 -20.82 23.54
C PRO A 613 16.83 -20.78 22.81
N GLY A 614 16.85 -20.23 21.60
CA GLY A 614 15.68 -20.11 20.75
C GLY A 614 16.05 -19.92 19.29
N PRO A 615 15.08 -20.12 18.36
CA PRO A 615 15.29 -19.87 16.94
C PRO A 615 15.61 -18.39 16.70
N ALA A 616 16.29 -18.10 15.58
CA ALA A 616 16.52 -16.73 15.14
C ALA A 616 15.18 -15.95 15.05
N LEU A 617 15.13 -14.80 15.71
CA LEU A 617 13.92 -13.98 15.79
C LEU A 617 13.53 -13.38 14.44
N THR A 618 14.47 -13.31 13.49
CA THR A 618 14.25 -12.83 12.12
C THR A 618 13.72 -13.91 11.17
N ALA A 619 13.82 -15.20 11.54
CA ALA A 619 13.54 -16.32 10.64
C ALA A 619 12.27 -17.10 11.03
N GLN A 620 11.74 -16.89 12.24
CA GLN A 620 10.53 -17.53 12.69
C GLN A 620 9.55 -16.54 13.30
N ASN A 621 8.29 -16.95 13.26
CA ASN A 621 7.07 -16.29 13.68
C ASN A 621 6.96 -15.99 15.19
N THR A 622 8.05 -15.64 15.88
CA THR A 622 8.04 -15.36 17.33
C THR A 622 7.87 -13.85 17.58
N PRO A 623 6.89 -13.43 18.40
CA PRO A 623 6.77 -12.03 18.77
C PRO A 623 7.85 -11.62 19.77
N ILE A 624 8.28 -10.36 19.68
CA ILE A 624 8.98 -9.66 20.76
C ILE A 624 7.98 -8.70 21.38
N ALA A 625 7.81 -8.77 22.70
CA ALA A 625 6.98 -7.83 23.44
C ALA A 625 7.79 -7.03 24.45
N TYR A 626 7.43 -5.77 24.60
CA TYR A 626 8.04 -4.82 25.52
C TYR A 626 6.98 -4.36 26.51
N GLY A 627 7.18 -4.70 27.79
CA GLY A 627 6.34 -4.27 28.90
C GLY A 627 7.00 -3.14 29.67
N GLY A 628 6.36 -1.98 29.73
CA GLY A 628 6.87 -0.83 30.49
C GLY A 628 6.48 -0.90 31.96
N VAL A 629 7.43 -0.68 32.88
CA VAL A 629 7.23 -0.87 34.34
C VAL A 629 6.85 0.46 35.03
N ARG A 630 5.74 0.46 35.78
CA ARG A 630 5.24 1.59 36.56
C ARG A 630 6.33 2.11 37.50
N ASP A 631 6.58 3.42 37.45
CA ASP A 631 7.50 4.15 38.34
C ASP A 631 8.95 3.65 38.39
N ARG A 632 9.40 2.85 37.40
CA ARG A 632 10.78 2.36 37.29
C ARG A 632 11.35 2.62 35.90
N ASN A 633 12.65 2.87 35.82
CA ASN A 633 13.38 2.97 34.56
C ASN A 633 13.85 1.60 34.05
N VAL A 634 12.92 0.65 33.87
CA VAL A 634 13.20 -0.72 33.42
C VAL A 634 12.11 -1.17 32.45
N LEU A 635 12.47 -1.95 31.44
CA LEU A 635 11.54 -2.60 30.52
C LEU A 635 11.60 -4.12 30.72
N HIS A 636 10.45 -4.77 30.66
CA HIS A 636 10.37 -6.21 30.45
C HIS A 636 10.49 -6.51 28.97
N VAL A 637 11.50 -7.31 28.57
CA VAL A 637 11.67 -7.77 27.19
C VAL A 637 11.31 -9.23 27.10
N VAL A 638 10.19 -9.53 26.45
CA VAL A 638 9.67 -10.88 26.24
C VAL A 638 10.08 -11.37 24.86
N ALA A 639 10.79 -12.49 24.82
CA ALA A 639 11.16 -13.22 23.60
C ALA A 639 11.37 -14.70 23.95
N TRP A 640 11.14 -15.62 23.01
CA TRP A 640 11.28 -17.07 23.25
C TRP A 640 10.52 -17.55 24.51
N ASN A 641 9.25 -17.12 24.64
CA ASN A 641 8.35 -17.45 25.75
C ASN A 641 8.90 -17.19 27.17
N SER A 642 9.88 -16.29 27.28
CA SER A 642 10.53 -15.92 28.53
C SER A 642 10.88 -14.44 28.50
N TRP A 643 11.10 -13.87 29.68
CA TRP A 643 11.30 -12.44 29.83
C TRP A 643 12.52 -12.13 30.69
N ALA A 644 13.09 -10.95 30.49
CA ALA A 644 14.09 -10.38 31.38
C ALA A 644 13.87 -8.86 31.53
N GLU A 645 14.30 -8.32 32.67
CA GLU A 645 14.39 -6.87 32.89
C GLU A 645 15.59 -6.31 32.12
N VAL A 646 15.38 -5.20 31.41
CA VAL A 646 16.42 -4.43 30.71
C VAL A 646 16.36 -2.98 31.17
N ASP A 647 17.52 -2.39 31.48
CA ASP A 647 17.61 -1.02 31.97
C ASP A 647 17.12 -0.01 30.90
N GLY A 648 16.30 0.95 31.32
CA GLY A 648 15.86 2.06 30.48
C GLY A 648 16.95 3.10 30.22
N PRO A 649 16.63 4.25 29.61
CA PRO A 649 17.61 5.26 29.23
C PRO A 649 18.44 5.76 30.41
N GLN A 650 19.73 5.97 30.17
CA GLN A 650 20.64 6.44 31.20
C GLN A 650 20.19 7.82 31.72
N ASN A 651 20.34 8.02 33.04
CA ASN A 651 19.95 9.24 33.76
C ASN A 651 18.44 9.52 33.84
N TRP A 652 17.58 8.63 33.31
CA TRP A 652 16.14 8.72 33.54
C TRP A 652 15.78 8.01 34.85
N ARG A 653 14.87 8.63 35.62
CA ARG A 653 14.32 7.99 36.83
C ARG A 653 13.16 7.05 36.50
N THR A 654 12.30 7.48 35.58
CA THR A 654 11.12 6.78 35.08
C THR A 654 10.82 7.25 33.65
N TYR A 655 9.93 6.56 32.96
CA TYR A 655 9.32 6.99 31.69
C TYR A 655 7.80 6.76 31.74
N THR A 656 7.06 7.36 30.81
CA THR A 656 5.60 7.34 30.76
C THR A 656 5.06 6.21 29.88
N GLY A 657 5.78 5.86 28.80
CA GLY A 657 5.37 4.74 27.96
C GLY A 657 6.41 4.28 26.94
N VAL A 658 5.98 3.30 26.15
CA VAL A 658 6.77 2.62 25.12
C VAL A 658 6.07 2.75 23.76
N ALA A 659 6.84 2.94 22.70
CA ALA A 659 6.40 2.86 21.31
C ALA A 659 7.38 1.99 20.50
N LEU A 660 6.95 1.53 19.32
CA LEU A 660 7.77 0.70 18.44
C LEU A 660 7.70 1.20 17.00
N ASP A 661 8.78 1.00 16.28
CA ASP A 661 8.81 0.94 14.81
C ASP A 661 9.46 -0.40 14.39
N PRO A 662 9.65 -0.69 13.09
CA PRO A 662 10.23 -1.96 12.67
C PRO A 662 11.66 -2.25 13.16
N TYR A 663 12.42 -1.24 13.56
CA TYR A 663 13.84 -1.33 13.89
C TYR A 663 14.16 -0.94 15.34
N TYR A 664 13.34 -0.09 15.95
CA TYR A 664 13.61 0.52 17.24
C TYR A 664 12.47 0.32 18.24
N VAL A 665 12.87 0.11 19.50
CA VAL A 665 12.02 0.40 20.65
C VAL A 665 12.24 1.84 21.09
N TRP A 666 11.14 2.53 21.38
CA TRP A 666 11.14 3.90 21.84
C TRP A 666 10.55 3.97 23.24
N VAL A 667 11.11 4.85 24.06
CA VAL A 667 10.57 5.22 25.37
C VAL A 667 10.44 6.72 25.46
N PHE A 668 9.41 7.18 26.15
CA PHE A 668 9.08 8.60 26.26
C PHE A 668 8.54 8.95 27.64
N GLY A 669 8.75 10.19 28.06
CA GLY A 669 8.24 10.70 29.34
C GLY A 669 8.88 12.03 29.71
N LYS A 670 9.10 12.26 31.01
CA LYS A 670 9.73 13.49 31.54
C LYS A 670 11.17 13.72 31.07
N GLY A 671 11.85 12.65 30.66
CA GLY A 671 13.20 12.73 30.08
C GLY A 671 13.22 13.08 28.58
N GLY A 672 12.06 13.32 27.96
CA GLY A 672 11.93 13.48 26.52
C GLY A 672 11.62 12.16 25.82
N ILE A 673 12.34 11.86 24.73
CA ILE A 673 12.23 10.60 23.98
C ILE A 673 13.62 9.99 23.76
N ALA A 674 13.71 8.66 23.80
CA ALA A 674 14.91 7.90 23.49
C ALA A 674 14.55 6.58 22.79
N CYS A 675 15.46 6.05 21.99
CA CYS A 675 15.27 4.78 21.30
C CYS A 675 16.51 3.88 21.33
N ALA A 676 16.30 2.58 21.17
CA ALA A 676 17.35 1.58 21.01
C ALA A 676 16.92 0.55 19.97
N THR A 677 17.87 -0.07 19.26
CA THR A 677 17.51 -1.10 18.27
C THR A 677 16.98 -2.34 18.97
N HIS A 678 16.08 -3.09 18.31
CA HIS A 678 15.62 -4.38 18.85
C HIS A 678 16.80 -5.33 19.13
N ALA A 679 17.84 -5.28 18.28
CA ALA A 679 19.05 -6.07 18.45
C ALA A 679 19.78 -5.72 19.76
N SER A 680 19.93 -4.44 20.08
CA SER A 680 20.53 -4.00 21.35
C SER A 680 19.72 -4.45 22.57
N MET A 681 18.39 -4.36 22.49
CA MET A 681 17.51 -4.86 23.56
C MET A 681 17.64 -6.36 23.79
N ILE A 682 17.68 -7.15 22.71
CA ILE A 682 17.84 -8.61 22.80
C ILE A 682 19.22 -8.98 23.33
N ARG A 683 20.28 -8.27 22.93
CA ARG A 683 21.62 -8.45 23.51
C ARG A 683 21.62 -8.21 25.02
N CYS A 684 20.92 -7.18 25.49
CA CYS A 684 20.80 -6.91 26.92
C CYS A 684 19.99 -7.98 27.66
N ARG A 685 18.88 -8.42 27.06
CA ARG A 685 18.07 -9.52 27.57
C ARG A 685 18.90 -10.81 27.72
N GLN A 686 19.82 -11.09 26.79
CA GLN A 686 20.78 -12.20 26.85
C GLN A 686 21.90 -12.00 27.89
N GLN A 687 21.85 -10.96 28.73
CA GLN A 687 22.85 -10.62 29.76
C GLN A 687 24.26 -10.34 29.21
N ARG A 688 24.38 -10.04 27.91
CA ARG A 688 25.67 -9.70 27.25
C ARG A 688 26.02 -8.22 27.32
N SER A 689 25.07 -7.41 27.78
CA SER A 689 25.21 -6.02 28.18
C SER A 689 24.12 -5.73 29.20
N ARG A 690 24.34 -4.80 30.12
CA ARG A 690 23.31 -4.41 31.09
C ARG A 690 22.38 -3.32 30.54
N THR A 691 22.94 -2.42 29.74
CA THR A 691 22.23 -1.24 29.23
C THR A 691 22.18 -1.26 27.70
N PRO A 692 20.99 -1.05 27.10
CA PRO A 692 20.87 -0.86 25.65
C PRO A 692 21.68 0.34 25.16
N ALA A 693 22.06 0.30 23.88
CA ALA A 693 22.67 1.43 23.19
C ALA A 693 21.61 2.51 22.91
N TRP A 694 21.21 3.25 23.95
CA TRP A 694 20.20 4.30 23.88
C TRP A 694 20.67 5.51 23.05
N ILE A 695 19.78 5.96 22.16
CA ILE A 695 19.90 7.12 21.28
C ILE A 695 18.88 8.15 21.76
N TYR A 696 19.30 9.39 21.99
CA TYR A 696 18.49 10.41 22.66
C TYR A 696 18.02 11.49 21.67
N HIS A 697 16.87 12.09 21.94
CA HIS A 697 16.48 13.33 21.28
C HIS A 697 16.69 14.53 22.20
N ASP A 698 17.30 15.58 21.67
CA ASP A 698 17.42 16.87 22.34
C ASP A 698 16.31 17.80 21.79
N PHE A 699 15.28 18.04 22.60
CA PHE A 699 14.19 18.93 22.18
C PHE A 699 14.67 20.40 22.11
N PRO A 700 14.30 21.15 21.06
CA PRO A 700 14.65 22.56 20.96
C PRO A 700 13.87 23.42 21.96
N ALA A 701 14.38 24.62 22.29
CA ALA A 701 13.54 25.64 22.94
C ALA A 701 12.39 25.99 21.95
N PRO A 702 11.11 26.00 22.37
CA PRO A 702 10.56 26.29 23.70
C PRO A 702 10.34 25.08 24.65
N PHE A 703 10.61 23.85 24.23
CA PHE A 703 10.27 22.63 24.99
C PHE A 703 11.31 22.28 26.07
N LYS A 704 11.76 23.25 26.87
CA LYS A 704 12.91 23.10 27.79
C LYS A 704 12.76 22.00 28.86
N THR A 705 11.54 21.53 29.14
CA THR A 705 11.24 20.37 29.98
C THR A 705 10.15 19.53 29.30
N PRO A 706 10.51 18.71 28.30
CA PRO A 706 9.51 18.04 27.50
C PRO A 706 8.95 16.85 28.28
N GLU A 707 7.78 17.03 28.90
CA GLU A 707 7.00 15.91 29.40
C GLU A 707 6.18 15.36 28.23
N VAL A 708 6.74 14.34 27.56
CA VAL A 708 6.07 13.67 26.46
C VAL A 708 5.04 12.71 27.05
N GLU A 709 3.76 13.01 26.86
CA GLU A 709 2.64 12.20 27.37
C GLU A 709 2.36 11.00 26.48
N SER A 710 2.59 11.14 25.17
CA SER A 710 2.38 10.08 24.19
C SER A 710 3.32 10.25 23.00
N LEU A 711 3.71 9.13 22.40
CA LEU A 711 4.53 9.08 21.18
C LEU A 711 3.93 8.05 20.21
N SER A 712 3.82 8.44 18.96
CA SER A 712 3.63 7.56 17.81
C SER A 712 4.78 7.75 16.83
N VAL A 713 5.36 6.63 16.42
CA VAL A 713 6.43 6.58 15.41
C VAL A 713 5.81 6.01 14.14
N SER A 714 5.66 6.86 13.12
CA SER A 714 5.02 6.47 11.88
C SER A 714 6.04 5.93 10.89
N ALA A 715 5.64 4.92 10.10
CA ALA A 715 6.50 4.29 9.10
C ALA A 715 6.94 5.24 7.97
N ASP A 716 6.36 6.44 7.90
CA ASP A 716 6.78 7.50 7.00
C ASP A 716 7.91 8.40 7.51
N GLY A 717 8.50 8.06 8.65
CA GLY A 717 9.59 8.82 9.25
C GLY A 717 9.11 10.09 9.95
N THR A 718 7.86 10.11 10.39
CA THR A 718 7.28 11.18 11.21
C THR A 718 7.12 10.71 12.65
N LEU A 719 7.56 11.53 13.61
CA LEU A 719 7.17 11.42 15.01
C LEU A 719 5.93 12.26 15.24
N ALA A 720 4.92 11.70 15.91
CA ALA A 720 3.80 12.44 16.47
C ALA A 720 3.86 12.32 18.00
N VAL A 721 3.95 13.45 18.70
CA VAL A 721 4.06 13.50 20.17
C VAL A 721 2.92 14.31 20.75
N SER A 722 2.46 13.92 21.94
CA SER A 722 1.66 14.79 22.79
C SER A 722 2.56 15.44 23.82
N LEU A 723 2.65 16.76 23.79
CA LEU A 723 3.55 17.54 24.62
C LEU A 723 2.88 18.88 24.96
N GLN A 724 2.96 19.29 26.23
CA GLN A 724 2.39 20.57 26.70
C GLN A 724 0.88 20.74 26.38
N GLY A 725 0.13 19.63 26.36
CA GLY A 725 -1.30 19.64 26.08
C GLY A 725 -1.65 19.80 24.59
N GLU A 726 -0.69 19.62 23.68
CA GLU A 726 -0.91 19.67 22.24
C GLU A 726 -0.19 18.53 21.50
N VAL A 727 -0.79 18.08 20.39
CA VAL A 727 -0.13 17.15 19.47
C VAL A 727 0.83 17.92 18.56
N HIS A 728 2.08 17.48 18.49
CA HIS A 728 3.11 18.00 17.59
C HIS A 728 3.64 16.90 16.66
N THR A 729 4.06 17.27 15.46
CA THR A 729 4.72 16.37 14.52
C THR A 729 6.06 16.92 14.05
N ALA A 730 7.02 16.02 13.82
CA ALA A 730 8.28 16.34 13.16
C ALA A 730 8.80 15.15 12.36
N ASP A 731 9.41 15.42 11.22
CA ASP A 731 10.23 14.43 10.53
C ASP A 731 11.46 14.10 11.37
N TYR A 732 11.86 12.82 11.41
CA TYR A 732 13.05 12.38 12.12
C TYR A 732 14.02 11.57 11.27
N THR A 733 15.27 11.61 11.69
CA THR A 733 16.34 10.70 11.26
C THR A 733 17.16 10.27 12.47
N ILE A 734 17.78 9.09 12.41
CA ILE A 734 18.60 8.58 13.50
C ILE A 734 20.07 8.65 13.09
N ASP A 735 20.82 9.53 13.74
CA ASP A 735 22.28 9.61 13.63
C ASP A 735 22.91 8.70 14.70
N ARG A 736 23.15 7.44 14.31
CA ARG A 736 23.77 6.43 15.18
C ARG A 736 25.22 6.76 15.52
N GLY A 737 25.92 7.53 14.69
CA GLY A 737 27.29 7.97 14.97
C GLY A 737 27.36 8.97 16.13
N LYS A 738 26.32 9.79 16.29
CA LYS A 738 26.20 10.76 17.38
C LYS A 738 25.31 10.29 18.53
N ASN A 739 24.68 9.12 18.42
CA ASN A 739 23.64 8.66 19.34
C ASN A 739 22.53 9.70 19.52
N ARG A 740 22.07 10.28 18.40
CA ARG A 740 21.02 11.31 18.39
C ARG A 740 19.89 11.03 17.42
N VAL A 741 18.67 11.30 17.89
CA VAL A 741 17.49 11.44 17.04
C VAL A 741 17.43 12.91 16.61
N LEU A 742 17.61 13.14 15.31
CA LEU A 742 17.55 14.46 14.71
C LEU A 742 16.15 14.69 14.16
N THR A 743 15.54 15.81 14.50
CA THR A 743 14.23 16.17 13.98
C THR A 743 14.29 17.46 13.17
N THR A 744 13.33 17.61 12.28
CA THR A 744 12.94 18.92 11.73
C THR A 744 12.24 19.77 12.81
N GLU A 745 11.80 20.98 12.45
CA GLU A 745 11.02 21.82 13.33
C GLU A 745 9.68 21.15 13.69
N TRP A 746 9.37 21.17 14.99
CA TRP A 746 8.13 20.61 15.51
C TRP A 746 6.95 21.50 15.14
N THR A 747 5.99 20.89 14.44
CA THR A 747 4.77 21.55 13.97
C THR A 747 3.62 21.22 14.91
N ALA A 748 2.91 22.22 15.39
CA ALA A 748 1.70 22.07 16.19
C ALA A 748 0.52 21.60 15.33
N ARG A 749 -0.19 20.55 15.78
CA ARG A 749 -1.30 19.92 15.05
C ARG A 749 -2.65 20.11 15.75
N GLY A 750 -2.70 20.85 16.85
CA GLY A 750 -3.90 21.12 17.62
C GLY A 750 -4.33 19.96 18.52
N GLY A 751 -4.88 20.32 19.69
CA GLY A 751 -5.54 19.41 20.62
C GLY A 751 -4.60 18.55 21.47
N GLY A 752 -4.97 18.28 22.73
CA GLY A 752 -4.19 17.43 23.64
C GLY A 752 -4.41 15.93 23.41
N ALA A 753 -3.51 15.08 23.90
CA ALA A 753 -3.70 13.65 23.76
C ALA A 753 -3.08 12.86 24.91
N ARG A 754 -3.85 11.95 25.50
CA ARG A 754 -3.32 10.87 26.35
C ARG A 754 -2.68 9.76 25.54
N GLN A 755 -3.21 9.55 24.33
CA GLN A 755 -2.62 8.65 23.36
C GLN A 755 -2.75 9.27 21.97
N VAL A 756 -1.67 9.27 21.18
CA VAL A 756 -1.68 9.68 19.77
C VAL A 756 -1.20 8.52 18.90
N VAL A 757 -1.78 8.39 17.71
CA VAL A 757 -1.36 7.45 16.67
C VAL A 757 -1.37 8.17 15.32
N LYS A 758 -0.28 8.03 14.55
CA LYS A 758 -0.19 8.45 13.15
C LYS A 758 0.07 7.25 12.26
N LEU A 759 -0.85 7.01 11.32
CA LEU A 759 -0.66 6.07 10.23
C LEU A 759 -0.24 6.83 8.97
N PRO A 760 0.73 6.30 8.20
CA PRO A 760 1.15 6.94 6.95
C PRO A 760 0.02 6.92 5.93
N VAL A 761 0.17 7.71 4.86
CA VAL A 761 -0.70 7.58 3.69
C VAL A 761 -0.66 6.12 3.17
N PRO A 762 -1.78 5.51 2.78
CA PRO A 762 -1.81 4.09 2.42
C PRO A 762 -0.79 3.65 1.38
N CYS A 763 -0.53 4.49 0.38
CA CYS A 763 0.42 4.21 -0.69
C CYS A 763 1.90 4.42 -0.30
N TRP A 764 2.20 4.77 0.95
CA TRP A 764 3.55 5.09 1.38
C TRP A 764 4.60 4.00 1.08
N PRO A 765 4.33 2.70 1.34
CA PRO A 765 5.30 1.64 1.02
C PRO A 765 5.65 1.59 -0.47
N VAL A 766 4.66 1.79 -1.35
CA VAL A 766 4.85 1.78 -2.80
C VAL A 766 5.64 3.01 -3.25
N LEU A 767 5.35 4.19 -2.68
CA LEU A 767 6.09 5.43 -2.93
C LEU A 767 7.58 5.28 -2.58
N GLU A 768 7.89 4.76 -1.38
CA GLU A 768 9.27 4.59 -0.93
C GLU A 768 10.01 3.49 -1.70
N SER A 769 9.33 2.40 -2.05
CA SER A 769 9.89 1.35 -2.91
C SER A 769 10.26 1.91 -4.29
N LEU A 770 9.35 2.67 -4.91
CA LEU A 770 9.60 3.33 -6.19
C LEU A 770 10.79 4.31 -6.10
N ARG A 771 10.83 5.15 -5.05
CA ARG A 771 11.95 6.07 -4.82
C ARG A 771 13.29 5.33 -4.76
N THR A 772 13.33 4.25 -3.97
CA THR A 772 14.54 3.45 -3.76
C THR A 772 15.01 2.79 -5.06
N ASN A 773 14.07 2.22 -5.83
CA ASN A 773 14.39 1.59 -7.11
C ASN A 773 14.91 2.61 -8.14
N LEU A 774 14.32 3.81 -8.18
CA LEU A 774 14.78 4.90 -9.04
C LEU A 774 16.16 5.42 -8.65
N GLU A 775 16.48 5.49 -7.35
CA GLU A 775 17.81 5.88 -6.87
C GLU A 775 18.89 4.83 -7.14
N ALA A 776 18.50 3.55 -7.16
CA ALA A 776 19.39 2.45 -7.52
C ALA A 776 19.62 2.32 -9.03
N THR A 777 18.76 2.93 -9.86
CA THR A 777 18.89 2.91 -11.32
C THR A 777 19.84 4.03 -11.76
N PRO A 778 20.99 3.73 -12.38
CA PRO A 778 22.00 4.73 -12.72
C PRO A 778 21.58 5.72 -13.80
#